data_AF-A0A1W2FRG0-F1
#
_entry.id   AF-A0A1W2FRG0-F1
#
_cell.length_a   1.000
_cell.length_b   1.000
_cell.length_c   1.000
_cell.angle_alpha   90.00
_cell.angle_beta   90.00
_cell.angle_gamma   90.00
#
_symmetry.space_group_name_H-M   'P 1'
#
loop_
_entity.id
_entity.type
_entity.pdbx_description
1 polymer ?
#
loop_
_entity_poly.entity_id
_entity_poly.type
_entity_poly.pdbx_seq_one_letter_code
_entity_poly.pdbx_strand_id
1 'polypeptide(L)'
;MALGTRLFSLRTRTLSSGWYWSGRSRLAGLRGGTASAAVEAASRFRTSRWMSWMLMKFAVQAATALLLAATAIAAASVLGGYLASTAISGWASSPVWLASMFKWLGSPPINQNYQVIVTTALTITGTLVTVYFATVTFVMSSTYKDTTDRVRALVTRSPGGRLYGFAYVQVLLFGLVLLTLPTTGRDPNGLMFVVMLVLCGLVLLSFGRLRVQLYGMLEPARLLADVTREFTGWTKRASRSAKRSPTASSVAFNRARAAESLAVLRDLCRLIRDRERKAAKVPAQFADVDLRAVKVSQVLRAIWLVYAGSKQDLIRHPGWCPPRAEHRDWLLGAGTEVAVALATATQLSPNEVNDTAWVERTLAAFLAEHLAGRDAGSLIRLVVGFDDVVRHLLALGMFTEARLWMEAVVEPAKTLTNDAIPAKETEAEQTNLVDFVASAYGQAVLGLRQHAQLMATDFPRWAVKQAHGDDVRFVGPKTAKLLASLSDGFAFEQQIEGRRISSDVDIGQFAARTMSTEVIDEVNMWMAAFETELWPWANGIGDGDTLVAGAVLSRVDEAAHKWSGTLDSMSMLFERCEAEHRNVDDVWPDLSLEKLRTRLQQLRDQMRYPIARLATRIGTDLTPDRPDMFGWAFQRAHQDLLDGVLSGRELSPDDLDRRLRSLVAATERAGARLRKTLHRQHYSVLGSVWSEPNLMLFQLSGAAFTLSLIRPRPRIFEVFAGVWGRLLDADPQQTIDVAVFSLAMDDPMVGLTPGGLQRTTRLTSINAALTDVDIKFSELPQRTQRLLHHVRACNDFEDVFVAGWLFPQAIQRGAVAPDSLPPRLADLVRSLAEVELQS
;
A
#
# COMPACT_ATOMS: atom_id res chain seq x y z
N MET A 1 7.20 28.47 55.18
CA MET A 1 8.29 28.28 54.20
C MET A 1 9.66 27.89 54.79
N ALA A 2 9.91 27.95 56.11
CA ALA A 2 11.24 27.63 56.70
C ALA A 2 11.48 26.13 57.06
N LEU A 3 10.46 25.27 57.01
CA LEU A 3 10.58 23.83 57.33
C LEU A 3 10.94 22.96 56.11
N GLY A 4 10.62 23.39 54.89
CA GLY A 4 10.92 22.64 53.66
C GLY A 4 12.40 22.68 53.27
N THR A 5 13.09 23.79 53.55
CA THR A 5 14.51 23.98 53.22
C THR A 5 15.45 23.14 54.09
N ARG A 6 15.10 22.86 55.35
CA ARG A 6 15.91 22.00 56.24
C ARG A 6 15.81 20.51 55.89
N LEU A 7 14.65 20.04 55.41
CA LEU A 7 14.48 18.66 54.95
C LEU A 7 15.20 18.40 53.62
N PHE A 8 15.28 19.41 52.75
CA PHE A 8 16.01 19.31 51.48
C PHE A 8 17.53 19.24 51.69
N SER A 9 18.09 20.04 52.62
CA SER A 9 19.53 20.02 52.93
C SER A 9 20.00 18.75 53.65
N LEU A 10 19.12 18.12 54.43
CA LEU A 10 19.40 16.83 55.07
C LEU A 10 19.43 15.68 54.06
N ARG A 11 18.55 15.70 53.04
CA ARG A 11 18.53 14.70 51.96
C ARG A 11 19.75 14.78 51.04
N THR A 12 20.22 15.98 50.72
CA THR A 12 21.40 16.15 49.86
C THR A 12 22.69 15.72 50.57
N ARG A 13 22.82 15.92 51.88
CA ARG A 13 23.96 15.41 52.67
C ARG A 13 24.01 13.88 52.79
N THR A 14 22.88 13.19 52.77
CA THR A 14 22.87 11.72 52.80
C THR A 14 23.28 11.09 51.46
N LEU A 15 23.04 11.77 50.34
CA LEU A 15 23.36 11.29 48.99
C LEU A 15 24.85 11.42 48.62
N SER A 16 25.61 12.26 49.33
CA SER A 16 27.05 12.46 49.08
C SER A 16 27.96 11.53 49.88
N SER A 17 27.43 10.64 50.72
CA SER A 17 28.24 9.71 51.51
C SER A 17 28.56 8.43 50.72
N GLY A 18 29.85 8.07 50.62
CA GLY A 18 30.30 6.85 49.91
C GLY A 18 29.73 5.55 50.49
N TRP A 19 29.32 5.57 51.76
CA TRP A 19 28.63 4.46 52.44
C TRP A 19 27.24 4.15 51.84
N TYR A 20 26.51 5.17 51.37
CA TYR A 20 25.20 4.99 50.75
C TYR A 20 25.30 4.23 49.42
N TRP A 21 26.30 4.56 48.60
CA TRP A 21 26.53 3.89 47.31
C TRP A 21 27.14 2.49 47.45
N SER A 22 28.02 2.29 48.44
CA SER A 22 28.54 0.96 48.83
C SER A 22 27.44 0.01 49.35
N GLY A 23 26.52 0.52 50.18
CA GLY A 23 25.35 -0.23 50.63
C GLY A 23 24.39 -0.57 49.50
N ARG A 24 24.19 0.37 48.57
CA ARG A 24 23.30 0.18 47.40
C ARG A 24 23.87 -0.80 46.38
N SER A 25 25.18 -0.84 46.14
CA SER A 25 25.81 -1.79 45.22
C SER A 25 25.82 -3.22 45.78
N ARG A 26 26.04 -3.39 47.10
CA ARG A 26 25.89 -4.69 47.77
C ARG A 26 24.44 -5.20 47.80
N LEU A 27 23.47 -4.30 47.97
CA LEU A 27 22.03 -4.63 47.84
C LEU A 27 21.62 -4.92 46.38
N ALA A 28 22.26 -4.31 45.39
CA ALA A 28 22.04 -4.60 43.97
C ALA A 28 22.62 -5.98 43.58
N GLY A 29 23.79 -6.36 44.10
CA GLY A 29 24.39 -7.69 43.91
C GLY A 29 23.56 -8.82 44.54
N LEU A 30 23.04 -8.59 45.76
CA LEU A 30 22.12 -9.53 46.43
C LEU A 30 20.76 -9.61 45.73
N ARG A 31 20.26 -8.51 45.15
CA ARG A 31 19.04 -8.52 44.31
C ARG A 31 19.25 -9.21 42.97
N GLY A 32 20.44 -9.16 42.37
CA GLY A 32 20.74 -9.87 41.12
C GLY A 32 20.74 -11.40 41.28
N GLY A 33 21.39 -11.92 42.33
CA GLY A 33 21.43 -13.36 42.62
C GLY A 33 20.10 -13.93 43.14
N THR A 34 19.32 -13.14 43.88
CA THR A 34 17.97 -13.53 44.30
C THR A 34 16.94 -13.35 43.19
N ALA A 35 17.11 -12.42 42.25
CA ALA A 35 16.23 -12.28 41.10
C ALA A 35 16.40 -13.42 40.08
N SER A 36 17.62 -13.92 39.85
CA SER A 36 17.81 -15.09 38.98
C SER A 36 17.23 -16.37 39.61
N ALA A 37 17.47 -16.60 40.90
CA ALA A 37 16.87 -17.69 41.66
C ALA A 37 15.34 -17.55 41.81
N ALA A 38 14.83 -16.33 41.97
CA ALA A 38 13.38 -16.06 42.04
C ALA A 38 12.71 -16.12 40.66
N VAL A 39 13.41 -15.82 39.56
CA VAL A 39 12.89 -15.99 38.19
C VAL A 39 12.87 -17.48 37.82
N GLU A 40 13.86 -18.26 38.25
CA GLU A 40 13.87 -19.72 38.06
C GLU A 40 12.87 -20.44 38.99
N ALA A 41 12.72 -19.98 40.23
CA ALA A 41 11.67 -20.44 41.14
C ALA A 41 10.28 -19.97 40.68
N ALA A 42 10.12 -18.74 40.18
CA ALA A 42 8.86 -18.23 39.65
C ALA A 42 8.48 -18.89 38.33
N SER A 43 9.44 -19.31 37.49
CA SER A 43 9.13 -20.07 36.28
C SER A 43 8.64 -21.49 36.63
N ARG A 44 9.26 -22.15 37.63
CA ARG A 44 8.80 -23.44 38.19
C ARG A 44 7.47 -23.33 38.96
N PHE A 45 7.24 -22.23 39.69
CA PHE A 45 5.95 -21.94 40.34
C PHE A 45 4.87 -21.51 39.35
N ARG A 46 5.23 -20.91 38.20
CA ARG A 46 4.29 -20.49 37.16
C ARG A 46 3.85 -21.67 36.30
N THR A 47 4.69 -22.65 36.03
CA THR A 47 4.28 -23.92 35.42
C THR A 47 3.40 -24.75 36.37
N SER A 48 3.70 -24.77 37.68
CA SER A 48 2.85 -25.37 38.71
C SER A 48 1.49 -24.65 38.84
N ARG A 49 1.47 -23.31 38.92
CA ARG A 49 0.23 -22.52 38.91
C ARG A 49 -0.56 -22.71 37.62
N TRP A 50 0.09 -22.84 36.48
CA TRP A 50 -0.57 -23.07 35.20
C TRP A 50 -1.17 -24.48 35.11
N MET A 51 -0.46 -25.52 35.59
CA MET A 51 -1.04 -26.87 35.73
C MET A 51 -2.19 -26.88 36.75
N SER A 52 -2.05 -26.21 37.90
CA SER A 52 -3.14 -26.11 38.90
C SER A 52 -4.34 -25.34 38.36
N TRP A 53 -4.13 -24.30 37.56
CA TRP A 53 -5.20 -23.51 36.94
C TRP A 53 -5.84 -24.25 35.76
N MET A 54 -5.07 -25.03 35.00
CA MET A 54 -5.63 -25.95 34.01
C MET A 54 -6.44 -27.06 34.68
N LEU A 55 -5.91 -27.71 35.71
CA LEU A 55 -6.63 -28.72 36.50
C LEU A 55 -7.88 -28.13 37.13
N MET A 56 -7.83 -26.91 37.67
CA MET A 56 -8.99 -26.20 38.19
C MET A 56 -9.99 -25.89 37.08
N LYS A 57 -9.54 -25.46 35.90
CA LYS A 57 -10.43 -25.25 34.74
C LYS A 57 -11.08 -26.53 34.26
N PHE A 58 -10.33 -27.63 34.19
CA PHE A 58 -10.85 -28.95 33.86
C PHE A 58 -11.83 -29.44 34.93
N ALA A 59 -11.51 -29.25 36.21
CA ALA A 59 -12.39 -29.60 37.33
C ALA A 59 -13.67 -28.77 37.32
N VAL A 60 -13.59 -27.46 37.06
CA VAL A 60 -14.77 -26.58 36.91
C VAL A 60 -15.57 -26.97 35.67
N GLN A 61 -14.94 -27.27 34.54
CA GLN A 61 -15.64 -27.73 33.33
C GLN A 61 -16.32 -29.09 33.55
N ALA A 62 -15.64 -30.03 34.21
CA ALA A 62 -16.22 -31.32 34.57
C ALA A 62 -17.36 -31.17 35.59
N ALA A 63 -17.19 -30.35 36.63
CA ALA A 63 -18.21 -30.07 37.64
C ALA A 63 -19.43 -29.36 37.03
N THR A 64 -19.23 -28.36 36.17
CA THR A 64 -20.32 -27.70 35.44
C THR A 64 -21.02 -28.66 34.50
N ALA A 65 -20.28 -29.55 33.82
CA ALA A 65 -20.87 -30.55 32.95
C ALA A 65 -21.71 -31.57 33.73
N LEU A 66 -21.21 -32.03 34.88
CA LEU A 66 -21.88 -32.96 35.77
C LEU A 66 -23.10 -32.32 36.43
N LEU A 67 -23.00 -31.05 36.84
CA LEU A 67 -24.12 -30.27 37.37
C LEU A 67 -25.19 -30.05 36.29
N LEU A 68 -24.81 -29.74 35.05
CA LEU A 68 -25.76 -29.64 33.94
C LEU A 68 -26.45 -30.98 33.65
N ALA A 69 -25.70 -32.08 33.65
CA ALA A 69 -26.29 -33.41 33.49
C ALA A 69 -27.26 -33.74 34.66
N ALA A 70 -26.84 -33.50 35.91
CA ALA A 70 -27.65 -33.74 37.10
C ALA A 70 -28.92 -32.86 37.12
N THR A 71 -28.81 -31.59 36.78
CA THR A 71 -29.96 -30.67 36.66
C THR A 71 -30.88 -31.06 35.52
N ALA A 72 -30.35 -31.49 34.37
CA ALA A 72 -31.17 -31.99 33.27
C ALA A 72 -31.93 -33.26 33.65
N ILE A 73 -31.31 -34.15 34.44
CA ILE A 73 -31.94 -35.38 34.95
C ILE A 73 -32.96 -35.08 36.03
N ALA A 74 -32.66 -34.17 36.97
CA ALA A 74 -33.60 -33.71 37.99
C ALA A 74 -34.80 -33.00 37.34
N ALA A 75 -34.56 -32.11 36.39
CA ALA A 75 -35.61 -31.45 35.63
C ALA A 75 -36.43 -32.46 34.82
N ALA A 76 -35.79 -33.43 34.15
CA ALA A 76 -36.50 -34.44 33.38
C ALA A 76 -37.31 -35.42 34.25
N SER A 77 -36.83 -35.75 35.45
CA SER A 77 -37.56 -36.59 36.40
C SER A 77 -38.74 -35.84 37.03
N VAL A 78 -38.54 -34.59 37.48
CA VAL A 78 -39.62 -33.76 38.03
C VAL A 78 -40.66 -33.43 36.97
N LEU A 79 -40.24 -33.01 35.77
CA LEU A 79 -41.14 -32.70 34.67
C LEU A 79 -41.85 -33.97 34.17
N GLY A 80 -41.15 -35.10 34.09
CA GLY A 80 -41.76 -36.39 33.77
C GLY A 80 -42.83 -36.80 34.79
N GLY A 81 -42.55 -36.64 36.09
CA GLY A 81 -43.52 -36.90 37.16
C GLY A 81 -44.73 -35.95 37.12
N TYR A 82 -44.51 -34.67 36.81
CA TYR A 82 -45.57 -33.68 36.62
C TYR A 82 -46.44 -34.00 35.39
N LEU A 83 -45.81 -34.40 34.28
CA LEU A 83 -46.51 -34.82 33.05
C LEU A 83 -47.31 -36.11 33.28
N ALA A 84 -46.81 -37.02 34.13
CA ALA A 84 -47.51 -38.26 34.48
C ALA A 84 -48.70 -38.04 35.44
N SER A 85 -48.60 -37.10 36.38
CA SER A 85 -49.58 -36.94 37.48
C SER A 85 -50.61 -35.82 37.28
N THR A 86 -50.24 -34.70 36.65
CA THR A 86 -51.04 -33.45 36.68
C THR A 86 -51.43 -32.90 35.30
N ALA A 87 -50.71 -33.23 34.23
CA ALA A 87 -51.04 -32.73 32.89
C ALA A 87 -52.34 -33.33 32.32
N ILE A 88 -52.72 -34.54 32.75
CA ILE A 88 -53.90 -35.26 32.25
C ILE A 88 -55.20 -34.69 32.84
N SER A 89 -55.18 -34.11 34.04
CA SER A 89 -56.37 -33.57 34.72
C SER A 89 -56.63 -32.09 34.40
N GLY A 90 -55.60 -31.28 34.16
CA GLY A 90 -55.75 -29.85 33.90
C GLY A 90 -56.04 -29.47 32.45
N TRP A 91 -55.76 -30.35 31.48
CA TRP A 91 -55.81 -30.05 30.03
C TRP A 91 -56.92 -30.83 29.33
N ALA A 92 -58.13 -30.81 29.89
CA ALA A 92 -59.29 -31.56 29.43
C ALA A 92 -59.75 -31.22 27.99
N SER A 93 -59.27 -30.13 27.39
CA SER A 93 -59.59 -29.71 26.02
C SER A 93 -58.48 -29.96 24.99
N SER A 94 -57.35 -30.57 25.38
CA SER A 94 -56.26 -30.85 24.46
C SER A 94 -56.57 -32.05 23.55
N PRO A 95 -56.10 -32.05 22.29
CA PRO A 95 -56.26 -33.19 21.39
C PRO A 95 -55.75 -34.50 22.02
N VAL A 96 -56.49 -35.60 21.81
CA VAL A 96 -56.18 -36.94 22.38
C VAL A 96 -54.73 -37.38 22.11
N TRP A 97 -54.16 -37.00 20.97
CA TRP A 97 -52.77 -37.30 20.62
C TRP A 97 -51.75 -36.58 21.51
N LEU A 98 -52.02 -35.35 21.95
CA LEU A 98 -51.14 -34.58 22.86
C LEU A 98 -51.13 -35.19 24.26
N ALA A 99 -52.29 -35.53 24.80
CA ALA A 99 -52.42 -36.20 26.09
C ALA A 99 -51.70 -37.56 26.10
N SER A 100 -51.81 -38.31 24.99
CA SER A 100 -51.12 -39.58 24.80
C SER A 100 -49.60 -39.42 24.74
N MET A 101 -49.11 -38.37 24.05
CA MET A 101 -47.69 -38.06 23.95
C MET A 101 -47.09 -37.64 25.30
N PHE A 102 -47.78 -36.81 26.08
CA PHE A 102 -47.32 -36.41 27.41
C PHE A 102 -47.33 -37.56 28.41
N LYS A 103 -48.34 -38.43 28.35
CA LYS A 103 -48.38 -39.65 29.15
C LYS A 103 -47.19 -40.56 28.82
N TRP A 104 -46.89 -40.75 27.53
CA TRP A 104 -45.73 -41.52 27.08
C TRP A 104 -44.39 -40.91 27.56
N LEU A 105 -44.25 -39.57 27.51
CA LEU A 105 -43.06 -38.86 27.99
C LEU A 105 -42.84 -39.00 29.51
N GLY A 106 -43.92 -39.05 30.29
CA GLY A 106 -43.87 -39.17 31.75
C GLY A 106 -43.77 -40.61 32.27
N SER A 107 -44.24 -41.59 31.50
CA SER A 107 -44.21 -43.01 31.90
C SER A 107 -42.86 -43.68 31.64
N PRO A 108 -42.47 -44.69 32.44
CA PRO A 108 -41.37 -45.57 32.10
C PRO A 108 -41.71 -46.33 30.80
N PRO A 109 -40.76 -46.52 29.88
CA PRO A 109 -41.01 -47.21 28.62
C PRO A 109 -41.35 -48.69 28.89
N ILE A 110 -42.60 -49.05 28.70
CA ILE A 110 -43.12 -50.40 28.94
C ILE A 110 -42.48 -51.36 27.91
N ASN A 111 -41.86 -52.45 28.39
CA ASN A 111 -41.32 -53.58 27.61
C ASN A 111 -40.13 -53.32 26.68
N GLN A 112 -39.47 -52.16 26.75
CA GLN A 112 -38.25 -51.93 25.98
C GLN A 112 -37.01 -52.14 26.85
N ASN A 113 -36.06 -52.94 26.38
CA ASN A 113 -34.72 -53.05 26.97
C ASN A 113 -34.00 -51.71 26.79
N TYR A 114 -34.34 -50.71 27.62
CA TYR A 114 -33.78 -49.37 27.54
C TYR A 114 -32.25 -49.38 27.64
N GLN A 115 -31.70 -50.35 28.38
CA GLN A 115 -30.26 -50.60 28.46
C GLN A 115 -29.67 -50.79 27.06
N VAL A 116 -30.33 -51.51 26.16
CA VAL A 116 -29.88 -51.73 24.77
C VAL A 116 -29.91 -50.41 23.99
N ILE A 117 -30.92 -49.57 24.15
CA ILE A 117 -31.01 -48.28 23.44
C ILE A 117 -29.91 -47.33 23.90
N VAL A 118 -29.73 -47.20 25.23
CA VAL A 118 -28.73 -46.32 25.84
C VAL A 118 -27.32 -46.79 25.53
N THR A 119 -27.05 -48.10 25.64
CA THR A 119 -25.73 -48.67 25.28
C THR A 119 -25.45 -48.54 23.78
N THR A 120 -26.46 -48.71 22.92
CA THR A 120 -26.31 -48.49 21.47
C THR A 120 -25.98 -47.03 21.16
N ALA A 121 -26.69 -46.08 21.77
CA ALA A 121 -26.42 -44.65 21.61
C ALA A 121 -25.01 -44.25 22.12
N LEU A 122 -24.58 -44.81 23.25
CA LEU A 122 -23.21 -44.65 23.76
C LEU A 122 -22.18 -45.28 22.83
N THR A 123 -22.48 -46.44 22.23
CA THR A 123 -21.59 -47.12 21.27
C THR A 123 -21.42 -46.30 19.99
N ILE A 124 -22.52 -45.81 19.40
CA ILE A 124 -22.49 -44.91 18.23
C ILE A 124 -21.70 -43.63 18.55
N THR A 125 -21.92 -43.05 19.73
CA THR A 125 -21.22 -41.85 20.16
C THR A 125 -19.73 -42.11 20.37
N GLY A 126 -19.37 -43.26 20.93
CA GLY A 126 -17.99 -43.73 21.08
C GLY A 126 -17.30 -43.98 19.75
N THR A 127 -17.96 -44.62 18.78
CA THR A 127 -17.38 -44.86 17.45
C THR A 127 -17.13 -43.54 16.71
N LEU A 128 -18.05 -42.57 16.79
CA LEU A 128 -17.85 -41.23 16.21
C LEU A 128 -16.62 -40.52 16.80
N VAL A 129 -16.40 -40.62 18.12
CA VAL A 129 -15.19 -40.05 18.76
C VAL A 129 -13.93 -40.75 18.31
N THR A 130 -13.95 -42.08 18.19
CA THR A 130 -12.81 -42.85 17.67
C THR A 130 -12.47 -42.42 16.24
N VAL A 131 -13.48 -42.28 15.37
CA VAL A 131 -13.30 -41.78 13.99
C VAL A 131 -12.77 -40.35 13.98
N TYR A 132 -13.24 -39.48 14.88
CA TYR A 132 -12.73 -38.11 15.02
C TYR A 132 -11.23 -38.10 15.35
N PHE A 133 -10.80 -38.81 16.40
CA PHE A 133 -9.39 -38.85 16.78
C PHE A 133 -8.51 -39.57 15.75
N ALA A 134 -9.05 -40.59 15.06
CA ALA A 134 -8.37 -41.21 13.93
C ALA A 134 -8.16 -40.21 12.78
N THR A 135 -9.18 -39.41 12.45
CA THR A 135 -9.10 -38.39 11.40
C THR A 135 -8.13 -37.26 11.78
N VAL A 136 -8.16 -36.78 13.02
CA VAL A 136 -7.19 -35.77 13.51
C VAL A 136 -5.77 -36.32 13.45
N THR A 137 -5.55 -37.54 13.91
CA THR A 137 -4.24 -38.22 13.84
C THR A 137 -3.78 -38.38 12.40
N PHE A 138 -4.69 -38.74 11.48
CA PHE A 138 -4.40 -38.82 10.05
C PHE A 138 -4.03 -37.46 9.46
N VAL A 139 -4.77 -36.38 9.76
CA VAL A 139 -4.43 -35.02 9.30
C VAL A 139 -3.05 -34.61 9.83
N MET A 140 -2.76 -34.92 11.10
CA MET A 140 -1.45 -34.64 11.70
C MET A 140 -0.31 -35.42 11.07
N SER A 141 -0.50 -36.72 10.81
CA SER A 141 0.54 -37.60 10.29
C SER A 141 0.73 -37.49 8.77
N SER A 142 -0.28 -37.02 8.04
CA SER A 142 -0.21 -36.81 6.59
C SER A 142 0.25 -35.39 6.25
N THR A 143 -0.46 -34.38 6.76
CA THR A 143 -0.37 -33.00 6.29
C THR A 143 0.66 -32.21 7.10
N TYR A 144 0.75 -32.47 8.41
CA TYR A 144 1.56 -31.70 9.37
C TYR A 144 2.72 -32.51 9.97
N LYS A 145 3.15 -33.58 9.29
CA LYS A 145 4.26 -34.43 9.74
C LYS A 145 5.57 -33.65 9.80
N ASP A 146 5.86 -32.83 8.81
CA ASP A 146 7.13 -32.10 8.70
C ASP A 146 7.07 -30.69 9.32
N THR A 147 5.95 -30.32 9.96
CA THR A 147 5.76 -28.97 10.51
C THR A 147 6.23 -28.83 11.95
N THR A 148 6.54 -27.60 12.34
CA THR A 148 6.90 -27.27 13.72
C THR A 148 5.76 -27.60 14.70
N ASP A 149 6.12 -27.88 15.95
CA ASP A 149 5.14 -28.16 17.02
C ASP A 149 4.15 -27.02 17.24
N ARG A 150 4.50 -25.79 16.84
CA ARG A 150 3.63 -24.61 16.92
C ARG A 150 2.45 -24.71 15.96
N VAL A 151 2.70 -25.13 14.71
CA VAL A 151 1.64 -25.33 13.71
C VAL A 151 0.76 -26.52 14.12
N ARG A 152 1.35 -27.61 14.63
CA ARG A 152 0.58 -28.73 15.18
C ARG A 152 -0.28 -28.28 16.37
N ALA A 153 0.26 -27.47 17.27
CA ALA A 153 -0.50 -26.93 18.39
C ALA A 153 -1.67 -26.01 17.95
N LEU A 154 -1.54 -25.31 16.81
CA LEU A 154 -2.63 -24.53 16.24
C LEU A 154 -3.77 -25.43 15.76
N VAL A 155 -3.45 -26.50 15.02
CA VAL A 155 -4.44 -27.44 14.49
C VAL A 155 -5.21 -28.15 15.62
N THR A 156 -4.53 -28.54 16.71
CA THR A 156 -5.19 -29.16 17.88
C THR A 156 -6.07 -28.19 18.69
N ARG A 157 -5.78 -26.88 18.67
CA ARG A 157 -6.51 -25.86 19.43
C ARG A 157 -7.79 -25.35 18.75
N SER A 158 -8.11 -25.87 17.57
CA SER A 158 -9.21 -25.34 16.76
C SER A 158 -10.56 -25.34 17.50
N PRO A 159 -11.35 -24.26 17.39
CA PRO A 159 -12.52 -24.03 18.23
C PRO A 159 -13.70 -25.00 17.96
N GLY A 160 -13.74 -25.64 16.80
CA GLY A 160 -14.81 -26.60 16.45
C GLY A 160 -14.87 -27.81 17.37
N GLY A 161 -13.72 -28.24 17.90
CA GLY A 161 -13.63 -29.37 18.82
C GLY A 161 -14.27 -29.12 20.18
N ARG A 162 -14.46 -27.85 20.59
CA ARG A 162 -14.99 -27.54 21.94
C ARG A 162 -16.47 -27.86 22.09
N LEU A 163 -17.30 -27.51 21.10
CA LEU A 163 -18.74 -27.78 21.15
C LEU A 163 -19.00 -29.28 21.04
N TYR A 164 -18.30 -29.97 20.15
CA TYR A 164 -18.37 -31.43 20.02
C TYR A 164 -17.90 -32.14 21.29
N GLY A 165 -16.73 -31.75 21.83
CA GLY A 165 -16.21 -32.32 23.07
C GLY A 165 -17.17 -32.10 24.25
N PHE A 166 -17.77 -30.91 24.35
CA PHE A 166 -18.80 -30.63 25.35
C PHE A 166 -20.04 -31.51 25.16
N ALA A 167 -20.60 -31.57 23.95
CA ALA A 167 -21.77 -32.39 23.64
C ALA A 167 -21.53 -33.89 23.88
N TYR A 168 -20.35 -34.38 23.50
CA TYR A 168 -19.92 -35.75 23.73
C TYR A 168 -19.85 -36.09 25.22
N VAL A 169 -19.19 -35.24 26.01
CA VAL A 169 -19.10 -35.43 27.47
C VAL A 169 -20.48 -35.41 28.11
N GLN A 170 -21.39 -34.54 27.63
CA GLN A 170 -22.79 -34.53 28.08
C GLN A 170 -23.53 -35.84 27.76
N VAL A 171 -23.43 -36.36 26.54
CA VAL A 171 -24.03 -37.66 26.17
C VAL A 171 -23.48 -38.79 27.04
N LEU A 172 -22.16 -38.81 27.26
CA LEU A 172 -21.50 -39.85 28.05
C LEU A 172 -21.96 -39.82 29.52
N LEU A 173 -21.93 -38.64 30.15
CA LEU A 173 -22.36 -38.47 31.54
C LEU A 173 -23.86 -38.77 31.69
N PHE A 174 -24.69 -38.22 30.80
CA PHE A 174 -26.14 -38.43 30.84
C PHE A 174 -26.49 -39.92 30.65
N GLY A 175 -25.86 -40.59 29.69
CA GLY A 175 -26.05 -42.02 29.45
C GLY A 175 -25.58 -42.90 30.61
N LEU A 176 -24.45 -42.57 31.25
CA LEU A 176 -23.92 -43.31 32.39
C LEU A 176 -24.83 -43.15 33.63
N VAL A 177 -25.37 -41.95 33.86
CA VAL A 177 -26.36 -41.76 34.92
C VAL A 177 -27.66 -42.50 34.61
N LEU A 178 -28.11 -42.50 33.35
CA LEU A 178 -29.32 -43.21 32.94
C LEU A 178 -29.19 -44.74 33.11
N LEU A 179 -27.99 -45.30 32.89
CA LEU A 179 -27.69 -46.71 33.14
C LEU A 179 -27.61 -47.06 34.64
N THR A 180 -27.25 -46.10 35.50
CA THR A 180 -27.13 -46.30 36.95
C THR A 180 -28.41 -45.95 37.72
N LEU A 181 -29.35 -45.23 37.12
CA LEU A 181 -30.64 -44.90 37.73
C LEU A 181 -31.40 -46.10 38.35
N PRO A 182 -31.45 -47.29 37.72
CA PRO A 182 -32.15 -48.45 38.27
C PRO A 182 -31.55 -48.96 39.58
N THR A 183 -30.23 -48.79 39.80
CA THR A 183 -29.59 -49.19 41.06
C THR A 183 -30.01 -48.31 42.23
N THR A 184 -30.54 -47.11 41.93
CA THR A 184 -31.12 -46.19 42.92
C THR A 184 -32.63 -46.40 43.15
N GLY A 185 -33.22 -47.44 42.53
CA GLY A 185 -34.65 -47.75 42.65
C GLY A 185 -35.56 -46.79 41.88
N ARG A 186 -35.03 -46.05 40.89
CA ARG A 186 -35.81 -45.16 40.03
C ARG A 186 -35.77 -45.64 38.58
N ASP A 187 -36.93 -45.73 37.96
CA ASP A 187 -37.05 -46.07 36.54
C ASP A 187 -36.85 -44.83 35.64
N PRO A 188 -36.24 -44.98 34.46
CA PRO A 188 -36.05 -43.89 33.51
C PRO A 188 -37.36 -43.53 32.79
N ASN A 189 -37.68 -42.23 32.71
CA ASN A 189 -38.89 -41.74 32.04
C ASN A 189 -38.66 -41.53 30.53
N GLY A 190 -39.73 -41.60 29.72
CA GLY A 190 -39.72 -41.33 28.27
C GLY A 190 -38.99 -40.04 27.86
N LEU A 191 -39.15 -38.97 28.64
CA LEU A 191 -38.49 -37.67 28.43
C LEU A 191 -36.96 -37.76 28.46
N MET A 192 -36.38 -38.62 29.30
CA MET A 192 -34.93 -38.81 29.37
C MET A 192 -34.38 -39.39 28.06
N PHE A 193 -35.14 -40.25 27.37
CA PHE A 193 -34.77 -40.77 26.05
C PHE A 193 -34.81 -39.69 24.98
N VAL A 194 -35.80 -38.79 25.02
CA VAL A 194 -35.87 -37.65 24.08
C VAL A 194 -34.68 -36.72 24.27
N VAL A 195 -34.32 -36.40 25.52
CA VAL A 195 -33.13 -35.59 25.83
C VAL A 195 -31.86 -36.28 25.32
N MET A 196 -31.73 -37.59 25.54
CA MET A 196 -30.59 -38.36 25.03
C MET A 196 -30.54 -38.36 23.49
N LEU A 197 -31.68 -38.52 22.82
CA LEU A 197 -31.77 -38.47 21.36
C LEU A 197 -31.36 -37.09 20.82
N VAL A 198 -31.81 -36.00 21.45
CA VAL A 198 -31.42 -34.63 21.08
C VAL A 198 -29.92 -34.41 21.27
N LEU A 199 -29.35 -34.87 22.39
CA LEU A 199 -27.92 -34.77 22.64
C LEU A 199 -27.10 -35.60 21.62
N CYS A 200 -27.54 -36.82 21.30
CA CYS A 200 -26.93 -37.63 20.24
C CYS A 200 -27.04 -36.97 18.86
N GLY A 201 -28.19 -36.38 18.53
CA GLY A 201 -28.37 -35.60 17.31
C GLY A 201 -27.43 -34.41 17.25
N LEU A 202 -27.21 -33.71 18.37
CA LEU A 202 -26.26 -32.61 18.47
C LEU A 202 -24.81 -33.09 18.28
N VAL A 203 -24.44 -34.25 18.83
CA VAL A 203 -23.14 -34.90 18.56
C VAL A 203 -22.98 -35.23 17.08
N LEU A 204 -24.01 -35.78 16.42
CA LEU A 204 -23.96 -36.12 15.00
C LEU A 204 -23.82 -34.87 14.11
N LEU A 205 -24.60 -33.81 14.38
CA LEU A 205 -24.53 -32.54 13.65
C LEU A 205 -23.18 -31.84 13.87
N SER A 206 -22.69 -31.82 15.11
CA SER A 206 -21.38 -31.24 15.42
C SER A 206 -20.23 -32.04 14.81
N PHE A 207 -20.34 -33.37 14.73
CA PHE A 207 -19.41 -34.23 13.99
C PHE A 207 -19.43 -33.93 12.48
N GLY A 208 -20.60 -33.75 11.87
CA GLY A 208 -20.72 -33.35 10.46
C GLY A 208 -20.01 -32.03 10.17
N ARG A 209 -20.20 -31.03 11.04
CA ARG A 209 -19.49 -29.73 10.94
C ARG A 209 -17.98 -29.89 11.14
N LEU A 210 -17.56 -30.69 12.11
CA LEU A 210 -16.15 -30.99 12.36
C LEU A 210 -15.49 -31.69 11.18
N ARG A 211 -16.18 -32.62 10.52
CA ARG A 211 -15.66 -33.32 9.35
C ARG A 211 -15.30 -32.34 8.23
N VAL A 212 -16.20 -31.39 7.93
CA VAL A 212 -15.93 -30.32 6.94
C VAL A 212 -14.74 -29.46 7.38
N GLN A 213 -14.63 -29.16 8.67
CA GLN A 213 -13.52 -28.38 9.22
C GLN A 213 -12.19 -29.13 9.17
N LEU A 214 -12.16 -30.42 9.51
CA LEU A 214 -10.96 -31.27 9.49
C LEU A 214 -10.46 -31.50 8.07
N TYR A 215 -11.36 -31.73 7.11
CA TYR A 215 -10.97 -31.73 5.69
C TYR A 215 -10.47 -30.36 5.24
N GLY A 216 -11.04 -29.28 5.75
CA GLY A 216 -10.51 -27.94 5.54
C GLY A 216 -9.10 -27.76 6.10
N MET A 217 -8.74 -28.43 7.19
CA MET A 217 -7.39 -28.38 7.75
C MET A 217 -6.35 -29.13 6.92
N LEU A 218 -6.75 -29.97 5.96
CA LEU A 218 -5.79 -30.53 4.98
C LEU A 218 -5.19 -29.43 4.09
N GLU A 219 -5.88 -28.30 3.97
CA GLU A 219 -5.45 -27.13 3.22
C GLU A 219 -4.83 -26.08 4.17
N PRO A 220 -3.49 -25.93 4.20
CA PRO A 220 -2.82 -25.02 5.13
C PRO A 220 -3.21 -23.55 4.95
N ALA A 221 -3.63 -23.17 3.74
CA ALA A 221 -4.07 -21.81 3.44
C ALA A 221 -5.29 -21.36 4.26
N ARG A 222 -6.13 -22.29 4.72
CA ARG A 222 -7.27 -21.96 5.59
C ARG A 222 -6.83 -21.54 7.00
N LEU A 223 -5.71 -22.07 7.48
CA LEU A 223 -5.15 -21.70 8.79
C LEU A 223 -4.60 -20.27 8.82
N LEU A 224 -4.26 -19.70 7.66
CA LEU A 224 -3.78 -18.32 7.57
C LEU A 224 -4.79 -17.32 8.11
N ALA A 225 -6.09 -17.52 7.82
CA ALA A 225 -7.16 -16.65 8.31
C ALA A 225 -7.31 -16.73 9.84
N ASP A 226 -7.15 -17.93 10.41
CA ASP A 226 -7.19 -18.13 11.86
C ASP A 226 -6.03 -17.44 12.56
N VAL A 227 -4.79 -17.60 12.06
CA VAL A 227 -3.61 -16.93 12.61
C VAL A 227 -3.71 -15.40 12.48
N THR A 228 -4.25 -14.91 11.35
CA THR A 228 -4.51 -13.48 11.13
C THR A 228 -5.49 -12.94 12.17
N ARG A 229 -6.57 -13.67 12.42
CA ARG A 229 -7.57 -13.30 13.44
C ARG A 229 -6.99 -13.35 14.84
N GLU A 230 -6.13 -14.31 15.14
CA GLU A 230 -5.42 -14.36 16.42
C GLU A 230 -4.50 -13.15 16.59
N PHE A 231 -3.63 -12.88 15.61
CA PHE A 231 -2.72 -11.74 15.64
C PHE A 231 -3.48 -10.41 15.81
N THR A 232 -4.47 -10.15 14.95
CA THR A 232 -5.30 -8.94 15.03
C THR A 232 -6.12 -8.87 16.33
N GLY A 233 -6.52 -10.02 16.87
CA GLY A 233 -7.14 -10.13 18.18
C GLY A 233 -6.20 -9.71 19.31
N TRP A 234 -4.95 -10.15 19.26
CA TRP A 234 -3.92 -9.79 20.25
C TRP A 234 -3.49 -8.32 20.14
N THR A 235 -3.34 -7.76 18.94
CA THR A 235 -3.05 -6.32 18.76
C THR A 235 -4.20 -5.46 19.25
N LYS A 236 -5.46 -5.79 18.93
CA LYS A 236 -6.64 -5.09 19.44
C LYS A 236 -6.76 -5.20 20.96
N ARG A 237 -6.47 -6.36 21.55
CA ARG A 237 -6.45 -6.52 23.02
C ARG A 237 -5.32 -5.71 23.66
N ALA A 238 -4.14 -5.65 23.04
CA ALA A 238 -3.04 -4.82 23.51
C ALA A 238 -3.45 -3.33 23.52
N SER A 239 -3.99 -2.82 22.41
CA SER A 239 -4.49 -1.44 22.30
C SER A 239 -5.59 -1.14 23.34
N ARG A 240 -6.58 -2.02 23.50
CA ARG A 240 -7.65 -1.84 24.51
C ARG A 240 -7.14 -1.94 25.94
N SER A 241 -6.24 -2.89 26.23
CA SER A 241 -5.65 -3.03 27.56
C SER A 241 -4.89 -1.78 27.91
N ALA A 242 -4.16 -1.23 26.95
CA ALA A 242 -3.35 -0.07 27.18
C ALA A 242 -4.19 1.20 27.40
N LYS A 243 -5.35 1.33 26.74
CA LYS A 243 -6.34 2.39 27.02
C LYS A 243 -7.03 2.26 28.39
N ARG A 244 -7.29 1.03 28.87
CA ARG A 244 -8.03 0.80 30.13
C ARG A 244 -7.15 0.76 31.38
N SER A 245 -5.95 0.20 31.27
CA SER A 245 -5.01 0.01 32.38
C SER A 245 -3.62 -0.21 31.80
N PRO A 246 -2.74 0.81 31.75
CA PRO A 246 -1.43 0.76 31.11
C PRO A 246 -0.39 -0.01 31.94
N THR A 247 -0.72 -1.23 32.38
CA THR A 247 0.26 -2.11 33.02
C THR A 247 1.14 -2.74 31.94
N ALA A 248 2.44 -2.44 31.99
CA ALA A 248 3.43 -2.95 31.04
C ALA A 248 3.42 -4.49 30.92
N SER A 249 3.02 -5.19 32.00
CA SER A 249 2.92 -6.65 32.03
C SER A 249 1.80 -7.21 31.13
N SER A 250 0.64 -6.54 31.05
CA SER A 250 -0.46 -6.96 30.19
C SER A 250 -0.12 -6.75 28.71
N VAL A 251 0.46 -5.59 28.38
CA VAL A 251 0.91 -5.26 27.03
C VAL A 251 2.01 -6.22 26.59
N ALA A 252 3.00 -6.49 27.44
CA ALA A 252 4.08 -7.45 27.17
C ALA A 252 3.56 -8.89 26.97
N PHE A 253 2.53 -9.31 27.73
CA PHE A 253 1.89 -10.60 27.51
C PHE A 253 1.21 -10.68 26.14
N ASN A 254 0.45 -9.65 25.75
CA ASN A 254 -0.19 -9.60 24.44
C ASN A 254 0.85 -9.54 23.31
N ARG A 255 1.96 -8.82 23.49
CA ARG A 255 3.12 -8.82 22.57
C ARG A 255 3.69 -10.22 22.40
N ALA A 256 3.95 -10.93 23.49
CA ALA A 256 4.49 -12.30 23.43
C ALA A 256 3.56 -13.24 22.65
N ARG A 257 2.24 -13.09 22.81
CA ARG A 257 1.24 -13.86 22.03
C ARG A 257 1.19 -13.45 20.57
N ALA A 258 1.28 -12.15 20.26
CA ALA A 258 1.36 -11.67 18.89
C ALA A 258 2.62 -12.18 18.18
N ALA A 259 3.76 -12.20 18.87
CA ALA A 259 5.01 -12.76 18.36
C ALA A 259 4.92 -14.28 18.13
N GLU A 260 4.23 -15.02 19.01
CA GLU A 260 3.93 -16.45 18.81
C GLU A 260 3.08 -16.66 17.55
N SER A 261 2.02 -15.87 17.35
CA SER A 261 1.19 -15.92 16.15
C SER A 261 1.98 -15.60 14.87
N LEU A 262 2.87 -14.59 14.89
CA LEU A 262 3.73 -14.28 13.74
C LEU A 262 4.73 -15.41 13.45
N ALA A 263 5.26 -16.09 14.47
CA ALA A 263 6.12 -17.23 14.25
C ALA A 263 5.37 -18.43 13.66
N VAL A 264 4.11 -18.67 14.07
CA VAL A 264 3.24 -19.68 13.45
C VAL A 264 2.95 -19.32 12.00
N LEU A 265 2.69 -18.04 11.70
CA LEU A 265 2.49 -17.55 10.35
C LEU A 265 3.70 -17.84 9.45
N ARG A 266 4.91 -17.55 9.94
CA ARG A 266 6.16 -17.87 9.22
C ARG A 266 6.26 -19.35 8.89
N ASP A 267 6.02 -20.21 9.87
CA ASP A 267 6.13 -21.65 9.71
C ASP A 267 5.07 -22.17 8.72
N LEU A 268 3.87 -21.57 8.67
CA LEU A 268 2.84 -21.83 7.67
C LEU A 268 3.25 -21.36 6.26
N CYS A 269 3.83 -20.15 6.13
CA CYS A 269 4.33 -19.65 4.85
C CYS A 269 5.39 -20.60 4.27
N ARG A 270 6.33 -21.06 5.11
CA ARG A 270 7.36 -22.04 4.72
C ARG A 270 6.75 -23.37 4.29
N LEU A 271 5.77 -23.89 5.04
CA LEU A 271 5.07 -25.11 4.68
C LEU A 271 4.36 -25.00 3.31
N ILE A 272 3.70 -23.88 3.04
CA ILE A 272 3.00 -23.65 1.76
C ILE A 272 4.04 -23.58 0.63
N ARG A 273 5.14 -22.83 0.82
CA ARG A 273 6.22 -22.72 -0.15
C ARG A 273 6.89 -24.07 -0.45
N ASP A 274 7.16 -24.88 0.59
CA ASP A 274 7.78 -26.19 0.42
C ASP A 274 6.88 -27.18 -0.30
N ARG A 275 5.55 -27.08 -0.09
CA ARG A 275 4.56 -27.88 -0.83
C ARG A 275 4.47 -27.49 -2.28
N GLU A 276 4.47 -26.20 -2.55
CA GLU A 276 4.52 -25.67 -3.92
C GLU A 276 5.77 -26.19 -4.65
N ARG A 277 6.95 -26.09 -4.02
CA ARG A 277 8.20 -26.66 -4.57
C ARG A 277 8.15 -28.16 -4.79
N LYS A 278 7.53 -28.92 -3.87
CA LYS A 278 7.33 -30.37 -4.03
C LYS A 278 6.34 -30.70 -5.16
N ALA A 279 5.28 -29.90 -5.34
CA ALA A 279 4.28 -30.04 -6.40
C ALA A 279 4.86 -29.69 -7.78
N ALA A 280 5.78 -28.73 -7.86
CA ALA A 280 6.49 -28.33 -9.08
C ALA A 280 7.44 -29.40 -9.67
N LYS A 281 7.48 -30.62 -9.11
CA LYS A 281 8.06 -31.81 -9.78
C LYS A 281 7.19 -32.36 -10.94
N VAL A 282 6.10 -31.66 -11.28
CA VAL A 282 5.30 -31.83 -12.50
C VAL A 282 5.92 -30.93 -13.60
N PRO A 283 6.00 -31.34 -14.88
CA PRO A 283 6.63 -30.55 -15.93
C PRO A 283 6.12 -29.11 -15.94
N ALA A 284 7.05 -28.15 -16.03
CA ALA A 284 6.84 -26.70 -15.89
C ALA A 284 5.75 -26.08 -16.80
N GLN A 285 5.17 -26.87 -17.70
CA GLN A 285 4.12 -26.50 -18.62
C GLN A 285 2.71 -26.51 -17.97
N PHE A 286 2.57 -27.04 -16.74
CA PHE A 286 1.30 -27.11 -15.99
C PHE A 286 1.34 -26.45 -14.60
N ALA A 287 2.47 -25.85 -14.19
CA ALA A 287 2.60 -25.19 -12.90
C ALA A 287 2.10 -23.74 -12.97
N ASP A 288 0.77 -23.58 -13.07
CA ASP A 288 0.13 -22.31 -12.77
C ASP A 288 0.39 -21.95 -11.29
N VAL A 289 0.54 -20.67 -10.95
CA VAL A 289 0.83 -20.23 -9.57
C VAL A 289 -0.18 -20.86 -8.61
N ASP A 290 0.30 -21.58 -7.59
CA ASP A 290 -0.59 -22.19 -6.59
C ASP A 290 -1.43 -21.08 -5.94
N LEU A 291 -2.76 -21.16 -6.03
CA LEU A 291 -3.71 -20.22 -5.41
C LEU A 291 -3.40 -19.98 -3.93
N ARG A 292 -2.77 -20.95 -3.26
CA ARG A 292 -2.32 -20.85 -1.87
C ARG A 292 -1.21 -19.82 -1.69
N ALA A 293 -0.27 -19.71 -2.63
CA ALA A 293 0.82 -18.73 -2.58
C ALA A 293 0.30 -17.30 -2.75
N VAL A 294 -0.67 -17.10 -3.64
CA VAL A 294 -1.39 -15.81 -3.79
C VAL A 294 -2.11 -15.47 -2.48
N LYS A 295 -2.76 -16.46 -1.84
CA LYS A 295 -3.45 -16.25 -0.56
C LYS A 295 -2.50 -15.83 0.56
N VAL A 296 -1.28 -16.38 0.60
CA VAL A 296 -0.23 -15.97 1.56
C VAL A 296 0.10 -14.49 1.38
N SER A 297 0.39 -14.06 0.16
CA SER A 297 0.70 -12.65 -0.15
C SER A 297 -0.44 -11.72 0.30
N GLN A 298 -1.68 -12.03 -0.07
CA GLN A 298 -2.86 -11.23 0.32
C GLN A 298 -3.03 -11.13 1.84
N VAL A 299 -2.79 -12.23 2.57
CA VAL A 299 -2.88 -12.26 4.03
C VAL A 299 -1.78 -11.42 4.67
N LEU A 300 -0.53 -11.54 4.19
CA LEU A 300 0.60 -10.74 4.70
C LEU A 300 0.36 -9.24 4.49
N ARG A 301 -0.11 -8.85 3.29
CA ARG A 301 -0.54 -7.46 3.01
C ARG A 301 -1.64 -7.01 3.98
N ALA A 302 -2.68 -7.82 4.17
CA ALA A 302 -3.80 -7.47 5.04
C ALA A 302 -3.36 -7.30 6.50
N ILE A 303 -2.48 -8.17 7.00
CA ILE A 303 -1.92 -8.06 8.36
C ILE A 303 -1.14 -6.76 8.50
N TRP A 304 -0.30 -6.42 7.52
CA TRP A 304 0.51 -5.21 7.54
C TRP A 304 -0.37 -3.96 7.63
N LEU A 305 -1.36 -3.83 6.74
CA LEU A 305 -2.26 -2.67 6.70
C LEU A 305 -3.12 -2.55 7.96
N VAL A 306 -3.64 -3.67 8.48
CA VAL A 306 -4.41 -3.67 9.73
C VAL A 306 -3.53 -3.29 10.92
N TYR A 307 -2.26 -3.72 10.95
CA TYR A 307 -1.33 -3.35 11.99
C TYR A 307 -0.98 -1.86 11.93
N ALA A 308 -0.71 -1.32 10.73
CA ALA A 308 -0.45 0.10 10.50
C ALA A 308 -1.52 0.98 11.16
N GLY A 309 -2.80 0.67 10.95
CA GLY A 309 -3.91 1.42 11.57
C GLY A 309 -3.99 1.38 13.12
N SER A 310 -3.21 0.52 13.78
CA SER A 310 -3.16 0.42 15.25
C SER A 310 -1.79 0.73 15.86
N LYS A 311 -0.78 0.97 15.02
CA LYS A 311 0.63 1.04 15.42
C LYS A 311 0.92 2.20 16.38
N GLN A 312 0.46 3.40 16.06
CA GLN A 312 0.78 4.59 16.84
C GLN A 312 0.23 4.53 18.26
N ASP A 313 -0.97 3.97 18.43
CA ASP A 313 -1.52 3.66 19.75
C ASP A 313 -0.60 2.69 20.51
N LEU A 314 -0.15 1.61 19.85
CA LEU A 314 0.63 0.56 20.49
C LEU A 314 2.05 0.98 20.91
N ILE A 315 2.73 1.81 20.11
CA ILE A 315 4.11 2.26 20.39
C ILE A 315 4.19 3.12 21.65
N ARG A 316 3.16 3.91 21.96
CA ARG A 316 3.13 4.77 23.15
C ARG A 316 3.18 3.98 24.45
N HIS A 317 2.89 2.67 24.42
CA HIS A 317 2.72 1.88 25.62
C HIS A 317 3.96 1.03 25.95
N PRO A 318 4.45 1.11 27.20
CA PRO A 318 5.62 0.35 27.61
C PRO A 318 5.33 -1.16 27.52
N GLY A 319 6.27 -1.90 26.91
CA GLY A 319 6.21 -3.36 26.79
C GLY A 319 5.64 -3.89 25.47
N TRP A 320 5.16 -3.04 24.54
CA TRP A 320 4.79 -3.46 23.18
C TRP A 320 6.00 -3.59 22.25
N CYS A 321 6.91 -2.63 22.31
CA CYS A 321 8.16 -2.67 21.56
C CYS A 321 9.20 -3.52 22.32
N PRO A 322 9.79 -4.55 21.71
CA PRO A 322 10.92 -5.25 22.32
C PRO A 322 12.16 -4.33 22.36
N PRO A 323 13.02 -4.46 23.37
CA PRO A 323 14.29 -3.75 23.38
C PRO A 323 15.22 -4.31 22.30
N ARG A 324 15.97 -3.42 21.65
CA ARG A 324 17.03 -3.73 20.68
C ARG A 324 18.27 -2.93 21.06
N ALA A 325 19.43 -3.56 20.95
CA ALA A 325 20.71 -2.87 21.11
C ALA A 325 20.96 -1.94 19.91
N GLU A 326 21.18 -0.66 20.20
CA GLU A 326 21.61 0.36 19.25
C GLU A 326 23.00 0.86 19.65
N HIS A 327 23.97 0.68 18.75
CA HIS A 327 25.33 1.14 18.99
C HIS A 327 25.38 2.66 18.89
N ARG A 328 26.02 3.30 19.89
CA ARG A 328 26.22 4.74 19.89
C ARG A 328 27.31 5.13 18.89
N ASP A 329 27.11 6.25 18.22
CA ASP A 329 28.18 6.92 17.49
C ASP A 329 29.21 7.45 18.50
N TRP A 330 30.49 7.16 18.25
CA TRP A 330 31.60 7.65 19.07
C TRP A 330 31.67 9.17 19.12
N LEU A 331 31.26 9.85 18.04
CA LEU A 331 31.32 11.30 17.93
C LEU A 331 30.17 12.00 18.66
N LEU A 332 29.06 11.30 18.87
CA LEU A 332 27.88 11.81 19.57
C LEU A 332 27.76 11.26 21.00
N GLY A 333 28.72 10.43 21.43
CA GLY A 333 28.77 9.86 22.76
C GLY A 333 29.03 10.94 23.83
N ALA A 334 28.44 10.76 25.02
CA ALA A 334 28.74 11.65 26.14
C ALA A 334 30.24 11.60 26.46
N GLY A 335 30.88 12.75 26.65
CA GLY A 335 32.34 12.84 26.82
C GLY A 335 32.88 11.94 27.94
N THR A 336 32.11 11.73 29.00
CA THR A 336 32.47 10.81 30.09
C THR A 336 32.44 9.35 29.66
N GLU A 337 31.46 8.94 28.86
CA GLU A 337 31.38 7.56 28.38
C GLU A 337 32.47 7.25 27.36
N VAL A 338 32.74 8.20 26.45
CA VAL A 338 33.84 8.10 25.49
C VAL A 338 35.18 8.05 26.23
N ALA A 339 35.39 8.93 27.21
CA ALA A 339 36.61 8.93 28.01
C ALA A 339 36.80 7.63 28.79
N VAL A 340 35.73 7.09 29.41
CA VAL A 340 35.78 5.79 30.08
C VAL A 340 36.09 4.69 29.08
N ALA A 341 35.39 4.62 27.95
CA ALA A 341 35.61 3.62 26.92
C ALA A 341 37.03 3.63 26.37
N LEU A 342 37.61 4.83 26.12
CA LEU A 342 39.01 4.99 25.73
C LEU A 342 39.97 4.55 26.84
N ALA A 343 39.72 4.97 28.09
CA ALA A 343 40.58 4.65 29.23
C ALA A 343 40.58 3.14 29.57
N THR A 344 39.48 2.44 29.31
CA THR A 344 39.36 0.99 29.53
C THR A 344 39.62 0.16 28.28
N ALA A 345 39.94 0.79 27.14
CA ALA A 345 40.08 0.15 25.83
C ALA A 345 38.87 -0.74 25.45
N THR A 346 37.67 -0.29 25.82
CA THR A 346 36.41 -0.99 25.52
C THR A 346 35.59 -0.22 24.49
N GLN A 347 34.66 -0.90 23.82
CA GLN A 347 33.66 -0.23 22.98
C GLN A 347 32.63 0.52 23.83
N LEU A 348 32.02 1.55 23.24
CA LEU A 348 30.85 2.21 23.84
C LEU A 348 29.73 1.19 24.04
N SER A 349 29.18 1.17 25.26
CA SER A 349 28.06 0.29 25.60
C SER A 349 26.84 0.66 24.74
N PRO A 350 26.18 -0.32 24.10
CA PRO A 350 25.01 -0.04 23.28
C PRO A 350 23.83 0.41 24.15
N ASN A 351 22.97 1.26 23.58
CA ASN A 351 21.71 1.64 24.19
C ASN A 351 20.64 0.58 23.93
N GLU A 352 19.85 0.27 24.95
CA GLU A 352 18.61 -0.45 24.75
C GLU A 352 17.53 0.52 24.25
N VAL A 353 17.23 0.46 22.96
CA VAL A 353 16.19 1.27 22.32
C VAL A 353 15.02 0.39 21.93
N ASN A 354 13.80 0.89 22.15
CA ASN A 354 12.58 0.18 21.79
C ASN A 354 12.46 0.04 20.28
N ASP A 355 12.33 -1.20 19.82
CA ASP A 355 12.14 -1.50 18.42
C ASP A 355 10.69 -1.20 17.99
N THR A 356 10.49 -0.06 17.33
CA THR A 356 9.17 0.39 16.83
C THR A 356 8.72 -0.30 15.55
N ALA A 357 9.62 -0.98 14.84
CA ALA A 357 9.38 -1.59 13.52
C ALA A 357 9.52 -3.13 13.53
N TRP A 358 9.48 -3.76 14.71
CA TRP A 358 9.75 -5.20 14.85
C TRP A 358 8.74 -6.07 14.10
N VAL A 359 7.46 -5.67 14.04
CA VAL A 359 6.42 -6.40 13.29
C VAL A 359 6.67 -6.29 11.80
N GLU A 360 6.92 -5.07 11.32
CA GLU A 360 7.13 -4.78 9.90
C GLU A 360 8.39 -5.44 9.38
N ARG A 361 9.50 -5.41 10.12
CA ARG A 361 10.70 -6.16 9.74
C ARG A 361 10.48 -7.66 9.69
N THR A 362 9.65 -8.19 10.60
CA THR A 362 9.28 -9.61 10.60
C THR A 362 8.43 -9.96 9.36
N LEU A 363 7.43 -9.13 9.04
CA LEU A 363 6.58 -9.32 7.86
C LEU A 363 7.35 -9.09 6.55
N ALA A 364 8.25 -8.11 6.50
CA ALA A 364 9.13 -7.81 5.38
C ALA A 364 10.02 -9.00 5.07
N ALA A 365 10.66 -9.57 6.08
CA ALA A 365 11.47 -10.78 5.92
C ALA A 365 10.65 -11.96 5.38
N PHE A 366 9.38 -12.12 5.80
CA PHE A 366 8.51 -13.19 5.30
C PHE A 366 8.08 -12.96 3.85
N LEU A 367 7.77 -11.71 3.49
CA LEU A 367 7.45 -11.33 2.11
C LEU A 367 8.68 -11.53 1.21
N ALA A 368 9.85 -11.03 1.61
CA ALA A 368 11.09 -11.23 0.86
C ALA A 368 11.40 -12.74 0.69
N GLU A 369 11.27 -13.56 1.74
CA GLU A 369 11.46 -15.02 1.65
C GLU A 369 10.42 -15.68 0.72
N HIS A 370 9.18 -15.19 0.68
CA HIS A 370 8.10 -15.74 -0.15
C HIS A 370 8.22 -15.36 -1.63
N LEU A 371 8.69 -14.14 -1.91
CA LEU A 371 8.87 -13.57 -3.25
C LEU A 371 10.22 -13.94 -3.88
N ALA A 372 11.23 -14.32 -3.09
CA ALA A 372 12.56 -14.64 -3.59
C ALA A 372 12.58 -15.86 -4.55
N GLY A 373 13.32 -15.72 -5.65
CA GLY A 373 13.59 -16.78 -6.63
C GLY A 373 12.39 -17.16 -7.51
N ARG A 374 11.46 -16.22 -7.71
CA ARG A 374 10.29 -16.36 -8.61
C ARG A 374 10.63 -15.79 -9.99
N ASP A 375 10.00 -16.33 -11.02
CA ASP A 375 9.92 -15.74 -12.37
C ASP A 375 8.95 -14.54 -12.40
N ALA A 376 9.02 -13.68 -13.42
CA ALA A 376 8.21 -12.47 -13.48
C ALA A 376 6.71 -12.77 -13.50
N GLY A 377 6.29 -13.79 -14.27
CA GLY A 377 4.89 -14.23 -14.37
C GLY A 377 4.32 -14.71 -13.04
N SER A 378 5.08 -15.48 -12.26
CA SER A 378 4.66 -15.84 -10.90
C SER A 378 4.65 -14.64 -9.96
N LEU A 379 5.69 -13.79 -10.02
CA LEU A 379 5.81 -12.67 -9.12
C LEU A 379 4.66 -11.67 -9.30
N ILE A 380 4.31 -11.32 -10.54
CA ILE A 380 3.23 -10.37 -10.80
C ILE A 380 1.90 -10.87 -10.23
N ARG A 381 1.60 -12.17 -10.38
CA ARG A 381 0.39 -12.79 -9.81
C ARG A 381 0.37 -12.75 -8.27
N LEU A 382 1.52 -12.82 -7.62
CA LEU A 382 1.64 -12.72 -6.17
C LEU A 382 1.48 -11.28 -5.65
N VAL A 383 1.89 -10.28 -6.42
CA VAL A 383 1.85 -8.86 -6.03
C VAL A 383 0.63 -8.10 -6.58
N VAL A 384 -0.32 -8.78 -7.24
CA VAL A 384 -1.55 -8.13 -7.71
C VAL A 384 -2.26 -7.38 -6.58
N GLY A 385 -2.46 -6.08 -6.79
CA GLY A 385 -3.09 -5.16 -5.85
C GLY A 385 -2.21 -4.68 -4.70
N PHE A 386 -0.88 -4.81 -4.80
CA PHE A 386 0.08 -4.34 -3.79
C PHE A 386 0.52 -2.88 -3.99
N ASP A 387 0.20 -2.30 -5.15
CA ASP A 387 0.57 -0.95 -5.59
C ASP A 387 0.15 0.15 -4.60
N ASP A 388 -1.03 0.04 -4.00
CA ASP A 388 -1.54 1.07 -3.07
C ASP A 388 -0.95 1.02 -1.65
N VAL A 389 -0.17 -0.01 -1.31
CA VAL A 389 0.32 -0.18 0.08
C VAL A 389 1.28 0.95 0.47
N VAL A 390 2.19 1.32 -0.43
CA VAL A 390 3.19 2.39 -0.18
C VAL A 390 2.48 3.73 0.05
N ARG A 391 1.47 4.04 -0.77
CA ARG A 391 0.63 5.23 -0.60
C ARG A 391 -0.02 5.26 0.76
N HIS A 392 -0.65 4.15 1.17
CA HIS A 392 -1.33 4.08 2.46
C HIS A 392 -0.37 4.27 3.64
N LEU A 393 0.81 3.64 3.60
CA LEU A 393 1.82 3.78 4.66
C LEU A 393 2.33 5.23 4.76
N LEU A 394 2.68 5.85 3.63
CA LEU A 394 3.18 7.23 3.63
C LEU A 394 2.10 8.24 4.02
N ALA A 395 0.84 8.04 3.63
CA ALA A 395 -0.27 8.89 4.07
C ALA A 395 -0.41 8.91 5.60
N LEU A 396 -0.09 7.79 6.27
CA LEU A 396 -0.07 7.66 7.74
C LEU A 396 1.26 8.11 8.39
N GLY A 397 2.19 8.71 7.64
CA GLY A 397 3.52 9.11 8.15
C GLY A 397 4.44 7.94 8.48
N MET A 398 4.17 6.74 7.95
CA MET A 398 4.95 5.52 8.21
C MET A 398 6.11 5.37 7.22
N PHE A 399 7.03 6.33 7.25
CA PHE A 399 8.12 6.45 6.28
C PHE A 399 9.10 5.28 6.29
N THR A 400 9.44 4.77 7.46
CA THR A 400 10.35 3.62 7.61
C THR A 400 9.71 2.33 7.10
N GLU A 401 8.41 2.17 7.32
CA GLU A 401 7.65 1.00 6.92
C GLU A 401 7.42 0.99 5.41
N ALA A 402 7.20 2.15 4.80
CA ALA A 402 7.14 2.30 3.36
C ALA A 402 8.47 1.88 2.71
N ARG A 403 9.62 2.27 3.27
CA ARG A 403 10.94 1.84 2.79
C ARG A 403 11.16 0.33 2.94
N LEU A 404 10.78 -0.25 4.07
CA LEU A 404 10.83 -1.71 4.26
C LEU A 404 9.96 -2.45 3.24
N TRP A 405 8.82 -1.87 2.86
CA TRP A 405 7.98 -2.42 1.80
C TRP A 405 8.64 -2.34 0.43
N MET A 406 9.26 -1.19 0.09
CA MET A 406 10.02 -1.04 -1.16
C MET A 406 11.12 -2.10 -1.24
N GLU A 407 11.92 -2.27 -0.19
CA GLU A 407 13.02 -3.24 -0.13
C GLU A 407 12.51 -4.69 -0.24
N ALA A 408 11.43 -5.05 0.45
CA ALA A 408 10.96 -6.43 0.50
C ALA A 408 10.12 -6.87 -0.72
N VAL A 409 9.49 -5.93 -1.42
CA VAL A 409 8.50 -6.24 -2.48
C VAL A 409 8.87 -5.62 -3.82
N VAL A 410 9.26 -4.34 -3.84
CA VAL A 410 9.52 -3.62 -5.09
C VAL A 410 10.91 -3.93 -5.63
N GLU A 411 11.91 -4.04 -4.76
CA GLU A 411 13.28 -4.34 -5.19
C GLU A 411 13.42 -5.71 -5.86
N PRO A 412 12.84 -6.82 -5.35
CA PRO A 412 12.85 -8.10 -6.08
C PRO A 412 12.20 -8.02 -7.47
N ALA A 413 11.13 -7.24 -7.61
CA ALA A 413 10.48 -7.00 -8.90
C ALA A 413 11.38 -6.22 -9.85
N LYS A 414 12.05 -5.18 -9.35
CA LYS A 414 13.01 -4.36 -10.08
C LYS A 414 14.20 -5.19 -10.56
N THR A 415 14.77 -6.04 -9.70
CA THR A 415 15.91 -6.90 -10.07
C THR A 415 15.59 -7.85 -11.21
N LEU A 416 14.39 -8.45 -11.22
CA LEU A 416 13.97 -9.37 -12.29
C LEU A 416 13.81 -8.66 -13.64
N THR A 417 13.44 -7.38 -13.64
CA THR A 417 13.33 -6.60 -14.89
C THR A 417 14.67 -6.12 -15.44
N ASN A 418 15.74 -6.12 -14.62
CA ASN A 418 17.08 -5.71 -15.03
C ASN A 418 17.89 -6.84 -15.66
N ASP A 419 17.69 -8.08 -15.19
CA ASP A 419 18.38 -9.23 -15.75
C ASP A 419 17.88 -9.49 -17.17
N ALA A 420 18.79 -9.81 -18.10
CA ALA A 420 18.48 -10.00 -19.52
C ALA A 420 17.26 -10.90 -19.69
N ILE A 421 16.19 -10.29 -20.18
CA ILE A 421 14.83 -10.82 -20.22
C ILE A 421 14.84 -12.30 -20.67
N PRO A 422 14.44 -13.25 -19.81
CA PRO A 422 14.44 -14.65 -20.19
C PRO A 422 13.42 -14.86 -21.32
N ALA A 423 13.84 -15.49 -22.42
CA ALA A 423 13.03 -15.77 -23.62
C ALA A 423 11.72 -16.57 -23.38
N LYS A 424 11.49 -17.00 -22.14
CA LYS A 424 10.34 -17.81 -21.70
C LYS A 424 9.13 -16.98 -21.25
N GLU A 425 9.32 -15.70 -20.95
CA GLU A 425 8.28 -14.85 -20.37
C GLU A 425 7.49 -14.12 -21.45
N THR A 426 6.20 -13.88 -21.17
CA THR A 426 5.36 -13.09 -22.08
C THR A 426 5.64 -11.61 -21.90
N GLU A 427 5.69 -10.85 -23.00
CA GLU A 427 5.84 -9.38 -22.99
C GLU A 427 4.78 -8.69 -22.11
N ALA A 428 3.59 -9.28 -21.96
CA ALA A 428 2.52 -8.78 -21.10
C ALA A 428 2.84 -8.90 -19.59
N GLU A 429 3.41 -10.03 -19.14
CA GLU A 429 3.79 -10.23 -17.74
C GLU A 429 4.90 -9.26 -17.33
N GLN A 430 5.86 -9.01 -18.23
CA GLN A 430 6.93 -8.04 -18.02
C GLN A 430 6.41 -6.61 -17.98
N THR A 431 5.50 -6.27 -18.89
CA THR A 431 4.84 -4.96 -18.91
C THR A 431 4.13 -4.70 -17.58
N ASN A 432 3.42 -5.70 -17.06
CA ASN A 432 2.72 -5.58 -15.76
C ASN A 432 3.68 -5.49 -14.57
N LEU A 433 4.83 -6.19 -14.61
CA LEU A 433 5.82 -6.12 -13.54
C LEU A 433 6.52 -4.75 -13.50
N VAL A 434 6.89 -4.23 -14.65
CA VAL A 434 7.38 -2.86 -14.81
C VAL A 434 6.36 -1.85 -14.33
N ASP A 435 5.09 -2.03 -14.70
CA ASP A 435 4.00 -1.15 -14.28
C ASP A 435 3.89 -1.14 -12.75
N PHE A 436 3.94 -2.32 -12.12
CA PHE A 436 3.93 -2.44 -10.67
C PHE A 436 5.09 -1.67 -10.00
N VAL A 437 6.33 -1.84 -10.48
CA VAL A 437 7.51 -1.16 -9.91
C VAL A 437 7.38 0.35 -10.04
N ALA A 438 7.12 0.87 -11.25
CA ALA A 438 7.03 2.30 -11.49
C ALA A 438 5.82 2.92 -10.77
N SER A 439 4.69 2.20 -10.73
CA SER A 439 3.49 2.60 -9.99
C SER A 439 3.76 2.71 -8.49
N ALA A 440 4.57 1.83 -7.89
CA ALA A 440 4.90 1.93 -6.46
C ALA A 440 5.56 3.27 -6.08
N TYR A 441 6.46 3.79 -6.93
CA TYR A 441 7.06 5.11 -6.75
C TYR A 441 6.04 6.24 -6.97
N GLY A 442 5.19 6.14 -8.00
CA GLY A 442 4.11 7.11 -8.21
C GLY A 442 3.10 7.15 -7.06
N GLN A 443 2.81 5.99 -6.46
CA GLN A 443 1.96 5.85 -5.27
C GLN A 443 2.67 6.41 -4.03
N ALA A 444 4.00 6.31 -3.95
CA ALA A 444 4.77 6.92 -2.87
C ALA A 444 4.62 8.45 -2.84
N VAL A 445 4.75 9.08 -4.00
CA VAL A 445 4.55 10.52 -4.20
C VAL A 445 3.13 10.95 -3.78
N LEU A 446 2.11 10.19 -4.18
CA LEU A 446 0.74 10.46 -3.75
C LEU A 446 0.52 10.28 -2.25
N GLY A 447 1.18 9.31 -1.62
CA GLY A 447 1.13 9.10 -0.17
C GLY A 447 1.72 10.29 0.59
N LEU A 448 2.86 10.82 0.14
CA LEU A 448 3.45 12.06 0.68
C LEU A 448 2.51 13.24 0.54
N ARG A 449 1.87 13.41 -0.63
CA ARG A 449 0.86 14.46 -0.84
C ARG A 449 -0.29 14.37 0.15
N GLN A 450 -0.85 13.17 0.34
CA GLN A 450 -1.95 12.95 1.28
C GLN A 450 -1.53 13.22 2.72
N HIS A 451 -0.32 12.81 3.10
CA HIS A 451 0.23 13.12 4.42
C HIS A 451 0.29 14.62 4.66
N ALA A 452 0.86 15.38 3.71
CA ALA A 452 0.98 16.83 3.83
C ALA A 452 -0.36 17.53 3.98
N GLN A 453 -1.36 17.13 3.17
CA GLN A 453 -2.71 17.68 3.24
C GLN A 453 -3.38 17.39 4.60
N LEU A 454 -3.24 16.15 5.10
CA LEU A 454 -3.79 15.76 6.40
C LEU A 454 -3.13 16.52 7.55
N MET A 455 -1.81 16.74 7.48
CA MET A 455 -1.08 17.47 8.52
C MET A 455 -1.38 18.96 8.50
N ALA A 456 -1.58 19.57 7.32
CA ALA A 456 -1.90 20.98 7.17
C ALA A 456 -3.32 21.33 7.67
N THR A 457 -4.24 20.36 7.60
CA THR A 457 -5.64 20.55 8.02
C THR A 457 -5.72 20.74 9.54
N ASP A 458 -6.29 21.85 10.01
CA ASP A 458 -6.43 22.21 11.44
C ASP A 458 -5.12 22.39 12.24
N PHE A 459 -3.96 22.52 11.58
CA PHE A 459 -2.71 22.83 12.27
C PHE A 459 -2.73 24.28 12.82
N PRO A 460 -2.24 24.56 14.05
CA PRO A 460 -1.57 23.66 15.02
C PRO A 460 -2.52 22.98 16.02
N ARG A 461 -3.84 23.20 15.94
CA ARG A 461 -4.81 22.80 16.98
C ARG A 461 -4.78 21.30 17.27
N TRP A 462 -4.65 20.47 16.23
CA TRP A 462 -4.58 19.02 16.42
C TRP A 462 -3.30 18.60 17.14
N ALA A 463 -2.16 19.27 16.90
CA ALA A 463 -0.89 18.92 17.52
C ALA A 463 -0.93 19.19 19.04
N VAL A 464 -1.53 20.31 19.42
CA VAL A 464 -1.79 20.66 20.83
C VAL A 464 -2.68 19.61 21.50
N LYS A 465 -3.82 19.26 20.88
CA LYS A 465 -4.71 18.20 21.39
C LYS A 465 -3.98 16.87 21.55
N GLN A 466 -3.19 16.48 20.55
CA GLN A 466 -2.44 15.23 20.56
C GLN A 466 -1.36 15.19 21.64
N ALA A 467 -0.70 16.31 21.92
CA ALA A 467 0.24 16.43 23.02
C ALA A 467 -0.46 16.34 24.39
N HIS A 468 -1.73 16.71 24.48
CA HIS A 468 -2.58 16.50 25.67
C HIS A 468 -3.15 15.08 25.78
N GLY A 469 -2.94 14.23 24.77
CA GLY A 469 -3.47 12.87 24.72
C GLY A 469 -4.84 12.73 24.05
N ASP A 470 -5.38 13.81 23.50
CA ASP A 470 -6.65 13.86 22.75
C ASP A 470 -6.40 13.78 21.23
N ASP A 471 -7.34 13.23 20.45
CA ASP A 471 -7.33 13.25 18.97
C ASP A 471 -6.03 12.72 18.31
N VAL A 472 -5.83 11.39 18.34
CA VAL A 472 -4.62 10.75 17.79
C VAL A 472 -4.63 10.78 16.27
N ARG A 473 -3.88 11.72 15.69
CA ARG A 473 -3.55 11.72 14.26
C ARG A 473 -2.29 10.91 13.99
N PHE A 474 -2.25 10.34 12.79
CA PHE A 474 -1.09 9.62 12.28
C PHE A 474 0.00 10.60 11.84
N VAL A 475 1.01 10.78 12.70
CA VAL A 475 2.18 11.64 12.44
C VAL A 475 3.45 10.81 12.17
N GLY A 476 4.48 11.45 11.59
CA GLY A 476 5.78 10.82 11.39
C GLY A 476 6.48 10.37 12.69
N PRO A 477 7.41 9.41 12.66
CA PRO A 477 8.08 8.86 13.85
C PRO A 477 8.81 9.90 14.71
N LYS A 478 9.50 10.89 14.13
CA LYS A 478 10.19 11.95 14.89
C LYS A 478 9.15 12.81 15.61
N THR A 479 8.11 13.23 14.89
CA THR A 479 7.01 14.03 15.44
C THR A 479 6.23 13.27 16.52
N ALA A 480 5.96 11.97 16.32
CA ALA A 480 5.29 11.12 17.30
C ALA A 480 6.10 11.01 18.60
N LYS A 481 7.42 10.85 18.49
CA LYS A 481 8.33 10.76 19.64
C LYS A 481 8.37 12.08 20.42
N LEU A 482 8.41 13.23 19.73
CA LEU A 482 8.32 14.54 20.36
C LEU A 482 7.01 14.68 21.15
N LEU A 483 5.87 14.44 20.50
CA LEU A 483 4.55 14.60 21.14
C LEU A 483 4.38 13.66 22.34
N ALA A 484 4.93 12.44 22.29
CA ALA A 484 4.97 11.54 23.43
C ALA A 484 5.84 12.11 24.57
N SER A 485 7.03 12.64 24.25
CA SER A 485 7.90 13.28 25.23
C SER A 485 7.27 14.51 25.88
N LEU A 486 6.51 15.31 25.13
CA LEU A 486 5.77 16.46 25.64
C LEU A 486 4.64 16.00 26.58
N SER A 487 3.91 14.96 26.21
CA SER A 487 2.86 14.37 27.06
C SER A 487 3.42 13.87 28.39
N ASP A 488 4.58 13.20 28.38
CA ASP A 488 5.27 12.76 29.60
C ASP A 488 5.74 13.97 30.45
N GLY A 489 6.24 15.02 29.79
CA GLY A 489 6.59 16.29 30.42
C GLY A 489 5.40 16.97 31.11
N PHE A 490 4.23 17.00 30.47
CA PHE A 490 3.03 17.58 31.08
C PHE A 490 2.52 16.77 32.28
N ALA A 491 2.61 15.45 32.22
CA ALA A 491 2.31 14.60 33.36
C ALA A 491 3.24 14.90 34.54
N PHE A 492 4.51 15.18 34.25
CA PHE A 492 5.51 15.57 35.25
C PHE A 492 5.25 16.97 35.84
N GLU A 493 4.97 17.98 35.01
CA GLU A 493 4.58 19.33 35.47
C GLU A 493 3.36 19.25 36.40
N GLN A 494 2.32 18.53 35.97
CA GLN A 494 1.11 18.35 36.75
C GLN A 494 1.39 17.62 38.09
N GLN A 495 2.32 16.67 38.11
CA GLN A 495 2.69 15.93 39.31
C GLN A 495 3.51 16.75 40.31
N ILE A 496 4.43 17.59 39.84
CA ILE A 496 5.35 18.35 40.71
C ILE A 496 4.77 19.72 41.09
N GLU A 497 4.22 20.43 40.11
CA GLU A 497 3.85 21.83 40.22
C GLU A 497 2.34 22.01 40.43
N GLY A 498 1.56 20.93 40.25
CA GLY A 498 0.10 20.91 40.42
C GLY A 498 -0.66 21.63 39.30
N ARG A 499 0.06 22.23 38.35
CA ARG A 499 -0.47 22.91 37.17
C ARG A 499 0.52 22.82 36.02
N ARG A 500 0.03 22.99 34.80
CA ARG A 500 0.86 23.13 33.60
C ARG A 500 1.50 24.52 33.55
N ILE A 501 2.78 24.57 33.19
CA ILE A 501 3.51 25.82 32.91
C ILE A 501 3.70 25.99 31.41
N SER A 502 3.89 24.90 30.66
CA SER A 502 4.09 24.93 29.21
C SER A 502 2.93 25.59 28.44
N SER A 503 3.25 26.48 27.48
CA SER A 503 2.27 27.18 26.64
C SER A 503 1.86 26.34 25.43
N ASP A 504 0.60 26.44 25.01
CA ASP A 504 0.12 25.75 23.78
C ASP A 504 0.84 26.25 22.53
N VAL A 505 1.30 27.50 22.56
CA VAL A 505 2.07 28.12 21.47
C VAL A 505 3.42 27.40 21.30
N ASP A 506 4.10 27.09 22.39
CA ASP A 506 5.40 26.42 22.34
C ASP A 506 5.25 25.00 21.79
N ILE A 507 4.14 24.32 22.14
CA ILE A 507 3.78 23.01 21.58
C ILE A 507 3.62 23.11 20.06
N GLY A 508 2.88 24.12 19.59
CA GLY A 508 2.69 24.40 18.17
C GLY A 508 4.03 24.59 17.45
N GLN A 509 4.93 25.40 18.02
CA GLN A 509 6.25 25.66 17.44
C GLN A 509 7.14 24.41 17.40
N PHE A 510 7.21 23.62 18.49
CA PHE A 510 8.01 22.39 18.52
C PHE A 510 7.48 21.33 17.54
N ALA A 511 6.15 21.20 17.46
CA ALA A 511 5.49 20.32 16.50
C ALA A 511 5.73 20.77 15.06
N ALA A 512 5.58 22.07 14.76
CA ALA A 512 5.85 22.66 13.45
C ALA A 512 7.28 22.35 12.99
N ARG A 513 8.27 22.63 13.84
CA ARG A 513 9.69 22.40 13.56
C ARG A 513 9.99 20.94 13.29
N THR A 514 9.56 20.04 14.17
CA THR A 514 9.89 18.61 14.05
C THR A 514 9.22 17.99 12.84
N MET A 515 7.96 18.35 12.60
CA MET A 515 7.20 17.89 11.44
C MET A 515 7.78 18.43 10.14
N SER A 516 8.14 19.72 10.08
CA SER A 516 8.71 20.32 8.88
C SER A 516 10.08 19.73 8.54
N THR A 517 10.96 19.54 9.54
CA THR A 517 12.24 18.84 9.38
C THR A 517 12.03 17.40 8.90
N GLU A 518 11.09 16.66 9.51
CA GLU A 518 10.82 15.28 9.12
C GLU A 518 10.29 15.19 7.69
N VAL A 519 9.31 16.02 7.32
CA VAL A 519 8.71 15.99 5.98
C VAL A 519 9.69 16.44 4.90
N ILE A 520 10.52 17.48 5.14
CA ILE A 520 11.51 17.92 4.15
C ILE A 520 12.62 16.90 3.93
N ASP A 521 13.07 16.22 5.00
CA ASP A 521 14.03 15.11 4.91
C ASP A 521 13.46 13.98 4.04
N GLU A 522 12.22 13.58 4.31
CA GLU A 522 11.54 12.49 3.61
C GLU A 522 11.29 12.83 2.14
N VAL A 523 10.83 14.04 1.84
CA VAL A 523 10.64 14.50 0.45
C VAL A 523 11.96 14.52 -0.31
N ASN A 524 13.05 15.00 0.30
CA ASN A 524 14.38 15.00 -0.33
C ASN A 524 14.90 13.59 -0.59
N MET A 525 14.71 12.68 0.36
CA MET A 525 15.09 11.27 0.22
C MET A 525 14.30 10.57 -0.88
N TRP A 526 12.98 10.76 -0.95
CA TRP A 526 12.16 10.18 -2.01
C TRP A 526 12.47 10.77 -3.39
N MET A 527 12.77 12.07 -3.48
CA MET A 527 13.27 12.68 -4.71
C MET A 527 14.62 12.08 -5.12
N ALA A 528 15.54 11.89 -4.17
CA ALA A 528 16.82 11.25 -4.43
C ALA A 528 16.64 9.81 -4.93
N ALA A 529 15.82 8.98 -4.28
CA ALA A 529 15.52 7.63 -4.75
C ALA A 529 14.91 7.63 -6.17
N PHE A 530 14.08 8.62 -6.49
CA PHE A 530 13.53 8.77 -7.84
C PHE A 530 14.64 9.05 -8.88
N GLU A 531 15.60 9.91 -8.56
CA GLU A 531 16.73 10.27 -9.43
C GLU A 531 17.83 9.20 -9.52
N THR A 532 18.16 8.54 -8.41
CA THR A 532 19.30 7.62 -8.32
C THR A 532 18.92 6.16 -8.52
N GLU A 533 17.66 5.79 -8.25
CA GLU A 533 17.23 4.39 -8.30
C GLU A 533 16.20 4.14 -9.40
N LEU A 534 15.12 4.94 -9.47
CA LEU A 534 14.04 4.71 -10.44
C LEU A 534 14.43 5.17 -11.84
N TRP A 535 14.93 6.40 -12.00
CA TRP A 535 15.24 6.95 -13.32
C TRP A 535 16.32 6.16 -14.07
N PRO A 536 17.47 5.79 -13.48
CA PRO A 536 18.48 5.02 -14.18
C PRO A 536 17.99 3.63 -14.60
N TRP A 537 17.21 2.97 -13.73
CA TRP A 537 16.52 1.72 -14.04
C TRP A 537 15.55 1.90 -15.22
N ALA A 538 14.73 2.94 -15.16
CA ALA A 538 13.73 3.22 -16.16
C ALA A 538 14.32 3.56 -17.53
N ASN A 539 15.38 4.37 -17.54
CA ASN A 539 16.08 4.75 -18.76
C ASN A 539 16.78 3.53 -19.40
N GLY A 540 17.35 2.63 -18.59
CA GLY A 540 17.95 1.39 -19.08
C GLY A 540 16.96 0.49 -19.83
N ILE A 541 15.73 0.34 -19.31
CA ILE A 541 14.66 -0.40 -19.99
C ILE A 541 14.07 0.42 -21.16
N GLY A 542 13.95 1.74 -20.99
CA GLY A 542 13.42 2.69 -21.97
C GLY A 542 14.28 2.89 -23.23
N ASP A 543 15.49 2.33 -23.26
CA ASP A 543 16.33 2.27 -24.46
C ASP A 543 15.85 1.22 -25.48
N GLY A 544 15.02 0.26 -25.04
CA GLY A 544 14.42 -0.77 -25.88
C GLY A 544 13.29 -0.26 -26.79
N ASP A 545 12.84 -1.15 -27.67
CA ASP A 545 11.78 -0.96 -28.67
C ASP A 545 10.50 -1.76 -28.37
N THR A 546 10.38 -2.26 -27.14
CA THR A 546 9.28 -3.11 -26.65
C THR A 546 8.16 -2.31 -26.00
N LEU A 547 7.00 -2.96 -25.80
CA LEU A 547 5.90 -2.36 -25.00
C LEU A 547 6.30 -2.08 -23.56
N VAL A 548 7.24 -2.87 -23.03
CA VAL A 548 7.82 -2.71 -21.69
C VAL A 548 8.50 -1.34 -21.56
N ALA A 549 9.30 -0.94 -22.55
CA ALA A 549 9.95 0.38 -22.59
C ALA A 549 8.93 1.51 -22.53
N GLY A 550 7.82 1.37 -23.25
CA GLY A 550 6.72 2.31 -23.16
C GLY A 550 6.11 2.38 -21.77
N ALA A 551 5.86 1.23 -21.14
CA ALA A 551 5.14 1.17 -19.87
C ALA A 551 5.95 1.75 -18.73
N VAL A 552 7.27 1.51 -18.73
CA VAL A 552 8.19 2.17 -17.81
C VAL A 552 8.09 3.69 -17.99
N LEU A 553 8.35 4.19 -19.20
CA LEU A 553 8.50 5.63 -19.44
C LEU A 553 7.19 6.38 -19.16
N SER A 554 6.04 5.79 -19.47
CA SER A 554 4.74 6.41 -19.18
C SER A 554 4.47 6.55 -17.69
N ARG A 555 4.82 5.55 -16.89
CA ARG A 555 4.63 5.59 -15.44
C ARG A 555 5.61 6.50 -14.74
N VAL A 556 6.85 6.59 -15.22
CA VAL A 556 7.83 7.54 -14.66
C VAL A 556 7.43 8.97 -14.98
N ASP A 557 6.95 9.26 -16.19
CA ASP A 557 6.40 10.58 -16.55
C ASP A 557 5.15 10.92 -15.72
N GLU A 558 4.25 9.96 -15.51
CA GLU A 558 3.09 10.12 -14.62
C GLU A 558 3.52 10.44 -13.17
N ALA A 559 4.51 9.73 -12.64
CA ALA A 559 5.02 9.96 -11.30
C ALA A 559 5.74 11.33 -11.16
N ALA A 560 6.47 11.77 -12.19
CA ALA A 560 7.05 13.11 -12.25
C ALA A 560 5.98 14.21 -12.34
N HIS A 561 4.86 13.96 -13.03
CA HIS A 561 3.72 14.87 -13.02
C HIS A 561 3.11 14.98 -11.61
N LYS A 562 2.91 13.85 -10.92
CA LYS A 562 2.37 13.79 -9.54
C LYS A 562 3.24 14.52 -8.51
N TRP A 563 4.55 14.60 -8.73
CA TRP A 563 5.45 15.37 -7.88
C TRP A 563 5.08 16.84 -7.82
N SER A 564 4.63 17.44 -8.93
CA SER A 564 4.29 18.88 -8.97
C SER A 564 3.19 19.21 -7.96
N GLY A 565 2.07 18.48 -8.00
CA GLY A 565 0.97 18.66 -7.04
C GLY A 565 1.31 18.23 -5.60
N THR A 566 2.35 17.42 -5.43
CA THR A 566 2.88 17.05 -4.11
C THR A 566 3.64 18.21 -3.52
N LEU A 567 4.55 18.84 -4.28
CA LEU A 567 5.29 20.02 -3.85
C LEU A 567 4.35 21.18 -3.50
N ASP A 568 3.26 21.37 -4.23
CA ASP A 568 2.25 22.38 -3.89
C ASP A 568 1.57 22.10 -2.53
N SER A 569 1.24 20.83 -2.26
CA SER A 569 0.66 20.43 -0.97
C SER A 569 1.67 20.55 0.18
N MET A 570 2.96 20.35 -0.09
CA MET A 570 4.04 20.58 0.88
C MET A 570 4.23 22.07 1.16
N SER A 571 4.15 22.94 0.14
CA SER A 571 4.20 24.40 0.30
C SER A 571 3.15 24.86 1.30
N MET A 572 1.90 24.39 1.13
CA MET A 572 0.80 24.70 2.05
C MET A 572 1.09 24.24 3.49
N LEU A 573 1.65 23.04 3.68
CA LEU A 573 2.05 22.57 5.01
C LEU A 573 3.14 23.45 5.61
N PHE A 574 4.16 23.79 4.84
CA PHE A 574 5.30 24.58 5.31
C PHE A 574 4.91 26.02 5.61
N GLU A 575 4.03 26.64 4.84
CA GLU A 575 3.43 27.94 5.17
C GLU A 575 2.69 27.90 6.52
N ARG A 576 1.99 26.80 6.82
CA ARG A 576 1.32 26.60 8.12
C ARG A 576 2.31 26.40 9.26
N CYS A 577 3.42 25.68 9.03
CA CYS A 577 4.48 25.53 10.02
C CYS A 577 5.21 26.85 10.29
N GLU A 578 5.51 27.61 9.24
CA GLU A 578 6.20 28.90 9.34
C GLU A 578 5.36 29.93 10.11
N ALA A 579 4.03 29.87 10.00
CA ALA A 579 3.14 30.72 10.79
C ALA A 579 3.26 30.51 12.32
N GLU A 580 3.80 29.36 12.76
CA GLU A 580 4.07 29.06 14.18
C GLU A 580 5.53 29.34 14.59
N HIS A 581 6.38 29.79 13.67
CA HIS A 581 7.78 30.14 13.94
C HIS A 581 7.85 31.53 14.58
N ARG A 582 7.87 31.59 15.92
CA ARG A 582 7.92 32.87 16.68
C ARG A 582 9.28 33.16 17.28
N ASN A 583 10.01 32.14 17.72
CA ASN A 583 11.32 32.30 18.32
C ASN A 583 12.43 32.15 17.26
N VAL A 584 13.10 33.25 16.93
CA VAL A 584 14.15 33.30 15.89
C VAL A 584 15.48 32.71 16.39
N ASP A 585 15.63 32.50 17.70
CA ASP A 585 16.85 31.93 18.29
C ASP A 585 16.98 30.41 18.05
N ASP A 586 15.90 29.74 17.63
CA ASP A 586 15.88 28.31 17.35
C ASP A 586 16.32 27.99 15.91
N VAL A 587 17.14 26.95 15.73
CA VAL A 587 17.55 26.47 14.40
C VAL A 587 16.34 25.89 13.65
N TRP A 588 15.85 26.63 12.66
CA TRP A 588 14.73 26.25 11.80
C TRP A 588 15.21 25.61 10.48
N PRO A 589 14.53 24.57 9.95
CA PRO A 589 14.92 23.95 8.67
C PRO A 589 14.70 24.87 7.46
N ASP A 590 15.52 24.71 6.41
CA ASP A 590 15.29 25.35 5.10
C ASP A 590 14.06 24.72 4.43
N LEU A 591 12.93 25.45 4.45
CA LEU A 591 11.66 25.01 3.88
C LEU A 591 11.52 25.36 2.38
N SER A 592 12.57 25.88 1.74
CA SER A 592 12.52 26.24 0.32
C SER A 592 12.39 24.99 -0.57
N LEU A 593 11.29 24.93 -1.31
CA LEU A 593 11.03 23.87 -2.30
C LEU A 593 11.64 24.15 -3.67
N GLU A 594 12.30 25.29 -3.88
CA GLU A 594 12.84 25.69 -5.20
C GLU A 594 13.93 24.74 -5.71
N LYS A 595 14.78 24.23 -4.80
CA LYS A 595 15.79 23.22 -5.14
C LYS A 595 15.12 21.93 -5.66
N LEU A 596 14.03 21.51 -5.03
CA LEU A 596 13.27 20.32 -5.44
C LEU A 596 12.51 20.54 -6.75
N ARG A 597 11.93 21.73 -6.96
CA ARG A 597 11.30 22.11 -8.25
C ARG A 597 12.31 22.09 -9.39
N THR A 598 13.51 22.61 -9.15
CA THR A 598 14.60 22.62 -10.13
C THR A 598 15.06 21.20 -10.48
N ARG A 599 15.27 20.36 -9.47
CA ARG A 599 15.61 18.94 -9.62
C ARG A 599 14.56 18.15 -10.41
N LEU A 600 13.28 18.30 -10.04
CA LEU A 600 12.16 17.70 -10.78
C LEU A 600 12.13 18.17 -12.24
N GLN A 601 12.39 19.44 -12.47
CA GLN A 601 12.42 19.99 -13.82
C GLN A 601 13.57 19.39 -14.65
N GLN A 602 14.78 19.31 -14.10
CA GLN A 602 15.93 18.67 -14.75
C GLN A 602 15.61 17.21 -15.11
N LEU A 603 14.96 16.48 -14.21
CA LEU A 603 14.54 15.12 -14.48
C LEU A 603 13.52 15.03 -15.62
N ARG A 604 12.51 15.90 -15.62
CA ARG A 604 11.54 15.98 -16.73
C ARG A 604 12.23 16.27 -18.06
N ASP A 605 13.24 17.14 -18.05
CA ASP A 605 14.01 17.45 -19.26
C ASP A 605 14.82 16.25 -19.77
N GLN A 606 15.34 15.40 -18.87
CA GLN A 606 16.03 14.15 -19.22
C GLN A 606 15.08 13.10 -19.84
N MET A 607 13.82 13.05 -19.42
CA MET A 607 12.84 12.06 -19.91
C MET A 607 12.32 12.35 -21.32
N ARG A 608 12.29 13.62 -21.73
CA ARG A 608 11.68 14.05 -23.00
C ARG A 608 12.28 13.40 -24.25
N TYR A 609 13.61 13.24 -24.31
CA TYR A 609 14.25 12.62 -25.47
C TYR A 609 13.96 11.10 -25.57
N PRO A 610 14.12 10.30 -24.51
CA PRO A 610 13.70 8.90 -24.51
C PRO A 610 12.24 8.68 -24.94
N ILE A 611 11.31 9.54 -24.50
CA ILE A 611 9.90 9.47 -24.92
C ILE A 611 9.74 9.76 -26.43
N ALA A 612 10.41 10.80 -26.94
CA ALA A 612 10.37 11.11 -28.38
C ALA A 612 10.97 9.98 -29.23
N ARG A 613 12.06 9.37 -28.76
CA ARG A 613 12.70 8.22 -29.43
C ARG A 613 11.85 6.96 -29.35
N LEU A 614 11.10 6.74 -28.27
CA LEU A 614 10.18 5.61 -28.17
C LEU A 614 9.12 5.66 -29.28
N ALA A 615 8.57 6.85 -29.56
CA ALA A 615 7.59 7.05 -30.63
C ALA A 615 8.10 6.65 -32.03
N THR A 616 9.43 6.61 -32.25
CA THR A 616 10.03 6.17 -33.52
C THR A 616 10.40 4.72 -33.57
N ARG A 617 10.34 3.98 -32.46
CA ARG A 617 10.80 2.59 -32.37
C ARG A 617 9.66 1.60 -32.13
N ILE A 618 8.79 1.90 -31.17
CA ILE A 618 7.73 0.99 -30.75
C ILE A 618 6.77 0.62 -31.88
N GLY A 619 6.21 -0.59 -31.87
CA GLY A 619 5.22 -1.03 -32.87
C GLY A 619 3.98 -0.11 -32.92
N THR A 620 3.45 0.13 -34.12
CA THR A 620 2.26 0.98 -34.34
C THR A 620 0.95 0.22 -34.24
N ASP A 621 0.98 -1.11 -34.19
CA ASP A 621 -0.24 -1.93 -34.21
C ASP A 621 -1.03 -1.77 -32.91
N LEU A 622 -2.31 -1.44 -33.03
CA LEU A 622 -3.25 -1.38 -31.91
C LEU A 622 -3.86 -2.77 -31.70
N THR A 623 -3.72 -3.32 -30.50
CA THR A 623 -4.40 -4.55 -30.09
C THR A 623 -5.31 -4.25 -28.90
N PRO A 624 -6.53 -4.79 -28.84
CA PRO A 624 -7.45 -4.54 -27.72
C PRO A 624 -6.89 -4.94 -26.35
N ASP A 625 -5.98 -5.92 -26.35
CA ASP A 625 -5.43 -6.53 -25.13
C ASP A 625 -4.20 -5.79 -24.59
N ARG A 626 -3.75 -4.72 -25.24
CA ARG A 626 -2.51 -4.01 -24.88
C ARG A 626 -2.71 -2.49 -24.90
N PRO A 627 -2.03 -1.74 -24.00
CA PRO A 627 -2.12 -0.29 -23.99
C PRO A 627 -1.48 0.33 -25.25
N ASP A 628 -2.02 1.46 -25.70
CA ASP A 628 -1.54 2.17 -26.89
C ASP A 628 -0.29 3.03 -26.57
N MET A 629 0.85 2.34 -26.45
CA MET A 629 2.11 2.97 -26.07
C MET A 629 2.68 3.86 -27.18
N PHE A 630 2.44 3.53 -28.44
CA PHE A 630 2.78 4.40 -29.58
C PHE A 630 1.99 5.71 -29.53
N GLY A 631 0.66 5.63 -29.39
CA GLY A 631 -0.22 6.79 -29.34
C GLY A 631 0.12 7.70 -28.18
N TRP A 632 0.39 7.13 -26.99
CA TRP A 632 0.87 7.88 -25.84
C TRP A 632 2.21 8.59 -26.11
N ALA A 633 3.22 7.87 -26.60
CA ALA A 633 4.55 8.43 -26.84
C ALA A 633 4.53 9.55 -27.89
N PHE A 634 3.77 9.35 -28.99
CA PHE A 634 3.58 10.34 -30.04
C PHE A 634 2.94 11.63 -29.49
N GLN A 635 1.84 11.51 -28.75
CA GLN A 635 1.15 12.66 -28.18
C GLN A 635 1.99 13.38 -27.13
N ARG A 636 2.71 12.63 -26.29
CA ARG A 636 3.57 13.20 -25.25
C ARG A 636 4.77 13.94 -25.87
N ALA A 637 5.42 13.36 -26.88
CA ALA A 637 6.52 14.00 -27.61
C ALA A 637 6.08 15.31 -28.27
N HIS A 638 4.89 15.34 -28.86
CA HIS A 638 4.29 16.58 -29.38
C HIS A 638 4.11 17.63 -28.30
N GLN A 639 3.49 17.25 -27.17
CA GLN A 639 3.23 18.18 -26.07
C GLN A 639 4.55 18.72 -25.48
N ASP A 640 5.55 17.87 -25.30
CA ASP A 640 6.85 18.27 -24.74
C ASP A 640 7.59 19.26 -25.64
N LEU A 641 7.51 19.09 -26.97
CA LEU A 641 8.04 20.05 -27.92
C LEU A 641 7.26 21.36 -27.91
N LEU A 642 5.92 21.31 -27.82
CA LEU A 642 5.08 22.49 -27.70
C LEU A 642 5.41 23.28 -26.42
N ASP A 643 5.45 22.62 -25.26
CA ASP A 643 5.83 23.23 -24.00
C ASP A 643 7.24 23.84 -24.06
N GLY A 644 8.16 23.17 -24.76
CA GLY A 644 9.50 23.70 -25.05
C GLY A 644 9.48 25.00 -25.85
N VAL A 645 8.68 25.06 -26.91
CA VAL A 645 8.49 26.23 -27.76
C VAL A 645 7.84 27.39 -26.97
N LEU A 646 6.77 27.11 -26.21
CA LEU A 646 6.02 28.13 -25.47
C LEU A 646 6.77 28.71 -24.27
N SER A 647 7.41 27.84 -23.48
CA SER A 647 8.16 28.27 -22.29
C SER A 647 9.38 29.12 -22.62
N GLY A 648 9.86 29.10 -23.88
CA GLY A 648 11.01 29.88 -24.33
C GLY A 648 12.30 29.55 -23.58
N ARG A 649 12.37 28.38 -22.92
CA ARG A 649 13.57 27.90 -22.25
C ARG A 649 14.64 27.62 -23.29
N GLU A 650 15.90 27.89 -22.95
CA GLU A 650 17.05 27.52 -23.78
C GLU A 650 17.20 26.00 -23.81
N LEU A 651 16.39 25.34 -24.63
CA LEU A 651 16.66 23.98 -25.06
C LEU A 651 17.95 24.02 -25.88
N SER A 652 18.87 23.08 -25.61
CA SER A 652 20.02 22.89 -26.49
C SER A 652 19.52 22.66 -27.92
N PRO A 653 19.98 23.43 -28.92
CA PRO A 653 19.56 23.27 -30.31
C PRO A 653 19.69 21.82 -30.80
N ASP A 654 20.73 21.11 -30.36
CA ASP A 654 20.98 19.71 -30.70
C ASP A 654 19.92 18.76 -30.13
N ASP A 655 19.43 19.04 -28.91
CA ASP A 655 18.41 18.24 -28.27
C ASP A 655 17.03 18.48 -28.92
N LEU A 656 16.73 19.75 -29.24
CA LEU A 656 15.55 20.11 -30.02
C LEU A 656 15.56 19.47 -31.41
N ASP A 657 16.70 19.47 -32.11
CA ASP A 657 16.86 18.83 -33.43
C ASP A 657 16.56 17.34 -33.37
N ARG A 658 17.17 16.63 -32.41
CA ARG A 658 16.96 15.18 -32.23
C ARG A 658 15.50 14.83 -31.91
N ARG A 659 14.85 15.61 -31.05
CA ARG A 659 13.44 15.41 -30.68
C ARG A 659 12.51 15.69 -31.85
N LEU A 660 12.74 16.79 -32.57
CA LEU A 660 11.93 17.19 -33.71
C LEU A 660 12.03 16.17 -34.85
N ARG A 661 13.23 15.69 -35.18
CA ARG A 661 13.39 14.59 -36.16
C ARG A 661 12.65 13.33 -35.74
N SER A 662 12.72 13.00 -34.45
CA SER A 662 12.02 11.84 -33.92
C SER A 662 10.50 12.01 -34.08
N LEU A 663 9.99 13.22 -33.83
CA LEU A 663 8.58 13.52 -34.02
C LEU A 663 8.16 13.48 -35.50
N VAL A 664 8.97 14.00 -36.43
CA VAL A 664 8.72 13.91 -37.88
C VAL A 664 8.58 12.45 -38.31
N ALA A 665 9.53 11.60 -37.94
CA ALA A 665 9.47 10.17 -38.25
C ALA A 665 8.25 9.49 -37.61
N ALA A 666 7.90 9.84 -36.36
CA ALA A 666 6.70 9.31 -35.70
C ALA A 666 5.39 9.78 -36.36
N THR A 667 5.38 10.97 -36.97
CA THR A 667 4.23 11.54 -37.68
C THR A 667 3.87 10.70 -38.90
N GLU A 668 4.86 10.32 -39.70
CA GLU A 668 4.65 9.42 -40.85
C GLU A 668 4.10 8.06 -40.42
N ARG A 669 4.66 7.51 -39.34
CA ARG A 669 4.21 6.24 -38.74
C ARG A 669 2.77 6.31 -38.23
N ALA A 670 2.40 7.43 -37.60
CA ALA A 670 1.03 7.67 -37.15
C ALA A 670 0.06 7.75 -38.33
N GLY A 671 0.42 8.47 -39.40
CA GLY A 671 -0.37 8.53 -40.63
C GLY A 671 -0.56 7.15 -41.27
N ALA A 672 0.52 6.34 -41.35
CA ALA A 672 0.44 4.97 -41.85
C ALA A 672 -0.49 4.08 -41.01
N ARG A 673 -0.42 4.20 -39.67
CA ARG A 673 -1.31 3.47 -38.75
C ARG A 673 -2.77 3.87 -38.95
N LEU A 674 -3.08 5.16 -39.03
CA LEU A 674 -4.45 5.65 -39.22
C LEU A 674 -5.04 5.19 -40.56
N ARG A 675 -4.23 5.20 -41.62
CA ARG A 675 -4.60 4.65 -42.93
C ARG A 675 -4.97 3.16 -42.83
N LYS A 676 -4.17 2.35 -42.13
CA LYS A 676 -4.43 0.90 -41.90
C LYS A 676 -5.67 0.64 -41.04
N THR A 677 -5.95 1.51 -40.08
CA THR A 677 -7.01 1.26 -39.08
C THR A 677 -8.39 1.67 -39.59
N LEU A 678 -8.46 2.75 -40.37
CA LEU A 678 -9.72 3.36 -40.82
C LEU A 678 -9.95 3.04 -42.30
N HIS A 679 -10.55 1.88 -42.56
CA HIS A 679 -10.87 1.42 -43.93
C HIS A 679 -12.36 1.51 -44.32
N ARG A 680 -13.26 1.82 -43.37
CA ARG A 680 -14.72 1.69 -43.55
C ARG A 680 -15.54 2.98 -43.35
N GLN A 681 -14.90 4.15 -43.35
CA GLN A 681 -15.58 5.45 -43.17
C GLN A 681 -15.68 6.22 -44.50
N HIS A 682 -16.54 7.25 -44.56
CA HIS A 682 -16.65 8.14 -45.72
C HIS A 682 -15.31 8.86 -46.01
N TYR A 683 -14.96 9.02 -47.29
CA TYR A 683 -13.68 9.58 -47.75
C TYR A 683 -13.32 10.94 -47.15
N SER A 684 -14.30 11.83 -46.93
CA SER A 684 -14.06 13.15 -46.33
C SER A 684 -13.64 13.06 -44.85
N VAL A 685 -14.24 12.13 -44.10
CA VAL A 685 -13.88 11.87 -42.70
C VAL A 685 -12.52 11.18 -42.62
N LEU A 686 -12.24 10.26 -43.55
CA LEU A 686 -10.95 9.59 -43.65
C LEU A 686 -9.80 10.57 -43.95
N GLY A 687 -10.00 11.47 -44.91
CA GLY A 687 -9.01 12.48 -45.28
C GLY A 687 -8.62 13.37 -44.11
N SER A 688 -9.62 13.92 -43.40
CA SER A 688 -9.39 14.75 -42.21
C SER A 688 -8.62 13.98 -41.14
N VAL A 689 -9.06 12.77 -40.77
CA VAL A 689 -8.38 11.99 -39.71
C VAL A 689 -6.97 11.55 -40.11
N TRP A 690 -6.71 11.23 -41.38
CA TRP A 690 -5.37 10.87 -41.85
C TRP A 690 -4.39 12.05 -41.87
N SER A 691 -4.90 13.27 -42.06
CA SER A 691 -4.10 14.48 -42.07
C SER A 691 -3.71 15.00 -40.68
N GLU A 692 -4.40 14.56 -39.62
CA GLU A 692 -4.22 15.06 -38.25
C GLU A 692 -2.77 15.03 -37.75
N PRO A 693 -1.98 13.94 -37.91
CA PRO A 693 -0.59 13.95 -37.46
C PRO A 693 0.24 15.06 -38.13
N ASN A 694 0.04 15.29 -39.43
CA ASN A 694 0.74 16.34 -40.16
C ASN A 694 0.27 17.73 -39.71
N LEU A 695 -1.04 17.93 -39.56
CA LEU A 695 -1.61 19.19 -39.07
C LEU A 695 -1.06 19.54 -37.69
N MET A 696 -0.95 18.57 -36.77
CA MET A 696 -0.33 18.77 -35.46
C MET A 696 1.15 19.19 -35.56
N LEU A 697 1.90 18.67 -36.54
CA LEU A 697 3.30 19.03 -36.77
C LEU A 697 3.43 20.43 -37.40
N PHE A 698 2.54 20.79 -38.34
CA PHE A 698 2.45 22.13 -38.90
C PHE A 698 2.04 23.14 -37.83
N GLN A 699 1.14 22.80 -36.91
CA GLN A 699 0.70 23.67 -35.83
C GLN A 699 1.85 24.00 -34.89
N LEU A 700 2.63 22.98 -34.52
CA LEU A 700 3.83 23.14 -33.70
C LEU A 700 4.88 24.01 -34.41
N SER A 701 5.12 23.75 -35.69
CA SER A 701 6.07 24.53 -36.51
C SER A 701 5.61 25.98 -36.68
N GLY A 702 4.32 26.21 -36.83
CA GLY A 702 3.69 27.52 -36.90
C GLY A 702 3.71 28.29 -35.60
N ALA A 703 3.53 27.62 -34.46
CA ALA A 703 3.73 28.23 -33.15
C ALA A 703 5.19 28.70 -32.99
N ALA A 704 6.16 27.85 -33.35
CA ALA A 704 7.59 28.20 -33.30
C ALA A 704 7.94 29.36 -34.25
N PHE A 705 7.41 29.34 -35.48
CA PHE A 705 7.61 30.40 -36.46
C PHE A 705 7.01 31.73 -35.98
N THR A 706 5.75 31.71 -35.53
CA THR A 706 5.04 32.89 -35.04
C THR A 706 5.76 33.50 -33.85
N LEU A 707 6.22 32.69 -32.89
CA LEU A 707 7.00 33.18 -31.76
C LEU A 707 8.35 33.77 -32.18
N SER A 708 8.99 33.25 -33.23
CA SER A 708 10.24 33.81 -33.77
C SER A 708 10.06 35.17 -34.44
N LEU A 709 8.86 35.44 -34.97
CA LEU A 709 8.52 36.75 -35.55
C LEU A 709 8.31 37.83 -34.49
N ILE A 710 7.95 37.42 -33.27
CA ILE A 710 7.57 38.32 -32.18
C ILE A 710 8.72 38.50 -31.19
N ARG A 711 9.37 37.41 -30.79
CA ARG A 711 10.47 37.43 -29.82
C ARG A 711 11.79 37.44 -30.59
N PRO A 712 12.77 38.30 -30.24
CA PRO A 712 14.12 38.31 -30.84
C PRO A 712 14.98 37.11 -30.38
N ARG A 713 14.43 35.89 -30.45
CA ARG A 713 15.10 34.61 -30.15
C ARG A 713 15.06 33.70 -31.39
N PRO A 714 15.93 33.93 -32.39
CA PRO A 714 15.88 33.21 -33.68
C PRO A 714 16.25 31.72 -33.56
N ARG A 715 16.94 31.31 -32.49
CA ARG A 715 17.50 29.96 -32.33
C ARG A 715 16.48 28.81 -32.30
N ILE A 716 15.26 29.04 -31.79
CA ILE A 716 14.28 27.94 -31.69
C ILE A 716 13.78 27.57 -33.09
N PHE A 717 13.36 28.56 -33.88
CA PHE A 717 12.84 28.29 -35.22
C PHE A 717 13.94 27.90 -36.22
N GLU A 718 15.19 28.34 -36.03
CA GLU A 718 16.34 27.87 -36.84
C GLU A 718 16.46 26.34 -36.85
N VAL A 719 16.19 25.67 -35.71
CA VAL A 719 16.20 24.20 -35.64
C VAL A 719 15.05 23.60 -36.45
N PHE A 720 13.84 24.18 -36.37
CA PHE A 720 12.70 23.77 -37.20
C PHE A 720 12.99 23.97 -38.68
N ALA A 721 13.52 25.12 -39.06
CA ALA A 721 13.93 25.44 -40.42
C ALA A 721 15.00 24.47 -40.93
N GLY A 722 15.96 24.07 -40.08
CA GLY A 722 16.98 23.08 -40.42
C GLY A 722 16.41 21.66 -40.63
N VAL A 723 15.43 21.23 -39.82
CA VAL A 723 14.76 19.93 -39.99
C VAL A 723 13.92 19.92 -41.26
N TRP A 724 13.07 20.94 -41.47
CA TRP A 724 12.26 21.07 -42.67
C TRP A 724 13.09 21.30 -43.93
N GLY A 725 14.20 22.04 -43.83
CA GLY A 725 15.14 22.24 -44.93
C GLY A 725 15.67 20.92 -45.46
N ARG A 726 16.05 19.99 -44.58
CA ARG A 726 16.47 18.64 -45.00
C ARG A 726 15.37 17.82 -45.67
N LEU A 727 14.11 18.00 -45.28
CA LEU A 727 12.98 17.33 -45.94
C LEU A 727 12.77 17.92 -47.34
N LEU A 728 12.83 19.25 -47.45
CA LEU A 728 12.74 19.96 -48.73
C LEU A 728 13.93 19.67 -49.65
N ASP A 729 15.14 19.47 -49.11
CA ASP A 729 16.32 19.10 -49.88
C ASP A 729 16.23 17.66 -50.41
N ALA A 730 15.44 16.79 -49.74
CA ALA A 730 15.21 15.41 -50.17
C ALA A 730 14.13 15.31 -51.25
N ASP A 731 12.96 15.91 -51.01
CA ASP A 731 11.89 16.02 -52.00
C ASP A 731 11.00 17.26 -51.69
N PRO A 732 11.25 18.39 -52.38
CA PRO A 732 10.51 19.62 -52.13
C PRO A 732 9.06 19.53 -52.62
N GLN A 733 8.77 18.71 -53.65
CA GLN A 733 7.43 18.53 -54.19
C GLN A 733 6.57 17.66 -53.27
N GLN A 734 7.10 16.53 -52.81
CA GLN A 734 6.38 15.67 -51.88
C GLN A 734 6.03 16.42 -50.58
N THR A 735 6.95 17.23 -50.07
CA THR A 735 6.75 17.99 -48.82
C THR A 735 5.61 19.00 -48.96
N ILE A 736 5.57 19.76 -50.07
CA ILE A 736 4.52 20.75 -50.31
C ILE A 736 3.16 20.07 -50.60
N ASP A 737 3.15 18.95 -51.34
CA ASP A 737 1.94 18.20 -51.65
C ASP A 737 1.30 17.65 -50.37
N VAL A 738 2.10 17.09 -49.45
CA VAL A 738 1.61 16.61 -48.15
C VAL A 738 1.02 17.75 -47.32
N ALA A 739 1.65 18.93 -47.32
CA ALA A 739 1.17 20.09 -46.58
C ALA A 739 -0.17 20.61 -47.14
N VAL A 740 -0.24 20.83 -48.45
CA VAL A 740 -1.42 21.34 -49.14
C VAL A 740 -2.58 20.35 -49.04
N PHE A 741 -2.31 19.05 -49.23
CA PHE A 741 -3.30 18.00 -49.05
C PHE A 741 -3.84 17.96 -47.62
N SER A 742 -2.96 18.04 -46.61
CA SER A 742 -3.37 17.99 -45.21
C SER A 742 -4.28 19.17 -44.84
N LEU A 743 -3.94 20.38 -45.30
CA LEU A 743 -4.75 21.59 -45.09
C LEU A 743 -6.09 21.55 -45.85
N ALA A 744 -6.11 21.03 -47.07
CA ALA A 744 -7.33 20.88 -47.86
C ALA A 744 -8.34 19.92 -47.20
N MET A 745 -7.85 18.92 -46.46
CA MET A 745 -8.68 17.92 -45.78
C MET A 745 -9.22 18.37 -44.43
N ASP A 746 -8.74 19.49 -43.86
CA ASP A 746 -9.21 20.06 -42.58
C ASP A 746 -10.53 20.84 -42.75
N ASP A 747 -10.69 21.53 -43.88
CA ASP A 747 -11.79 22.47 -44.17
C ASP A 747 -13.22 21.90 -44.02
N PRO A 748 -13.54 20.63 -44.36
CA PRO A 748 -14.90 20.13 -44.28
C PRO A 748 -15.38 19.67 -42.88
N MET A 749 -14.50 19.52 -41.88
CA MET A 749 -14.83 18.85 -40.60
C MET A 749 -14.35 19.58 -39.33
N VAL A 750 -14.01 20.87 -39.44
CA VAL A 750 -13.39 21.70 -38.38
C VAL A 750 -13.98 21.41 -36.99
N GLY A 751 -13.14 20.86 -36.10
CA GLY A 751 -13.45 20.65 -34.68
C GLY A 751 -14.28 19.41 -34.34
N LEU A 752 -14.67 18.58 -35.32
CA LEU A 752 -15.48 17.37 -35.08
C LEU A 752 -14.65 16.09 -34.97
N THR A 753 -13.35 16.15 -35.28
CA THR A 753 -12.42 15.03 -35.10
C THR A 753 -11.80 15.05 -33.68
N PRO A 754 -11.44 13.88 -33.12
CA PRO A 754 -10.66 13.83 -31.87
C PRO A 754 -9.32 14.59 -31.94
N GLY A 755 -8.69 14.66 -33.13
CA GLY A 755 -7.47 15.43 -33.37
C GLY A 755 -7.72 16.94 -33.37
N GLY A 756 -8.81 17.38 -34.01
CA GLY A 756 -9.26 18.77 -34.00
C GLY A 756 -9.45 19.33 -32.59
N LEU A 757 -10.09 18.58 -31.68
CA LEU A 757 -10.25 18.98 -30.28
C LEU A 757 -8.90 19.19 -29.56
N GLN A 758 -7.91 18.34 -29.85
CA GLN A 758 -6.56 18.49 -29.29
C GLN A 758 -5.86 19.72 -29.88
N ARG A 759 -5.98 19.96 -31.18
CA ARG A 759 -5.46 21.16 -31.85
C ARG A 759 -6.07 22.43 -31.26
N THR A 760 -7.38 22.47 -30.98
CA THR A 760 -8.04 23.61 -30.31
C THR A 760 -7.53 23.83 -28.88
N THR A 761 -7.24 22.74 -28.15
CA THR A 761 -6.65 22.85 -26.81
C THR A 761 -5.25 23.46 -26.88
N ARG A 762 -4.41 23.01 -27.82
CA ARG A 762 -3.07 23.55 -28.05
C ARG A 762 -3.10 25.00 -28.50
N LEU A 763 -4.03 25.32 -29.38
CA LEU A 763 -4.30 26.67 -29.84
C LEU A 763 -4.53 27.62 -28.66
N THR A 764 -5.37 27.20 -27.70
CA THR A 764 -5.65 27.99 -26.49
C THR A 764 -4.37 28.24 -25.70
N SER A 765 -3.51 27.23 -25.54
CA SER A 765 -2.21 27.37 -24.87
C SER A 765 -1.24 28.29 -25.63
N ILE A 766 -1.18 28.20 -26.96
CA ILE A 766 -0.33 29.07 -27.79
C ILE A 766 -0.81 30.51 -27.69
N ASN A 767 -2.12 30.74 -27.81
CA ASN A 767 -2.72 32.07 -27.69
C ASN A 767 -2.48 32.69 -26.31
N ALA A 768 -2.60 31.91 -25.24
CA ALA A 768 -2.25 32.36 -23.88
C ALA A 768 -0.78 32.79 -23.79
N ALA A 769 0.14 32.01 -24.36
CA ALA A 769 1.55 32.36 -24.40
C ALA A 769 1.87 33.59 -25.27
N LEU A 770 1.06 33.85 -26.30
CA LEU A 770 1.17 35.04 -27.15
C LEU A 770 0.60 36.29 -26.45
N THR A 771 -0.47 36.17 -25.67
CA THR A 771 -1.02 37.29 -24.90
C THR A 771 -0.08 37.76 -23.79
N ASP A 772 0.76 36.87 -23.26
CA ASP A 772 1.79 37.23 -22.28
C ASP A 772 2.94 38.06 -22.88
N VAL A 773 3.03 38.14 -24.21
CA VAL A 773 4.04 38.97 -24.88
C VAL A 773 3.42 40.33 -25.19
N ASP A 774 4.01 41.41 -24.66
CA ASP A 774 3.61 42.78 -24.99
C ASP A 774 4.12 43.15 -26.40
N ILE A 775 3.27 42.95 -27.42
CA ILE A 775 3.64 43.15 -28.83
C ILE A 775 3.13 44.51 -29.31
N LYS A 776 4.05 45.38 -29.71
CA LYS A 776 3.73 46.61 -30.45
C LYS A 776 3.56 46.32 -31.95
N PHE A 777 2.35 45.97 -32.35
CA PHE A 777 2.02 45.57 -33.72
C PHE A 777 2.47 46.57 -34.80
N SER A 778 2.39 47.87 -34.52
CA SER A 778 2.76 48.94 -35.46
C SER A 778 4.25 49.00 -35.78
N GLU A 779 5.11 48.42 -34.94
CA GLU A 779 6.58 48.45 -35.10
C GLU A 779 7.12 47.24 -35.89
N LEU A 780 6.27 46.25 -36.21
CA LEU A 780 6.67 45.04 -36.94
C LEU A 780 6.64 45.25 -38.47
N PRO A 781 7.45 44.52 -39.26
CA PRO A 781 7.38 44.56 -40.72
C PRO A 781 5.98 44.22 -41.25
N GLN A 782 5.55 44.85 -42.35
CA GLN A 782 4.20 44.68 -42.90
C GLN A 782 3.87 43.20 -43.20
N ARG A 783 4.85 42.42 -43.66
CA ARG A 783 4.72 40.96 -43.84
C ARG A 783 4.37 40.26 -42.52
N THR A 784 5.12 40.57 -41.46
CA THR A 784 4.89 40.02 -40.11
C THR A 784 3.53 40.45 -39.57
N GLN A 785 3.12 41.71 -39.78
CA GLN A 785 1.80 42.19 -39.37
C GLN A 785 0.68 41.39 -40.04
N ARG A 786 0.78 41.10 -41.34
CA ARG A 786 -0.23 40.28 -42.06
C ARG A 786 -0.29 38.85 -41.53
N LEU A 787 0.86 38.21 -41.28
CA LEU A 787 0.91 36.87 -40.67
C LEU A 787 0.28 36.84 -39.28
N LEU A 788 0.62 37.78 -38.41
CA LEU A 788 0.06 37.85 -37.05
C LEU A 788 -1.43 38.23 -37.05
N HIS A 789 -1.86 39.07 -37.99
CA HIS A 789 -3.28 39.35 -38.18
C HIS A 789 -4.03 38.09 -38.58
N HIS A 790 -3.47 37.26 -39.46
CA HIS A 790 -4.07 35.98 -39.84
C HIS A 790 -4.18 35.02 -38.64
N VAL A 791 -3.13 34.87 -37.82
CA VAL A 791 -3.21 34.10 -36.57
C VAL A 791 -4.34 34.62 -35.67
N ARG A 792 -4.47 35.93 -35.50
CA ARG A 792 -5.51 36.52 -34.64
C ARG A 792 -6.93 36.36 -35.19
N ALA A 793 -7.10 36.44 -36.51
CA ALA A 793 -8.39 36.40 -37.16
C ALA A 793 -8.91 34.96 -37.34
N CYS A 794 -8.02 34.04 -37.74
CA CYS A 794 -8.38 32.68 -38.13
C CYS A 794 -7.97 31.63 -37.11
N ASN A 795 -7.03 31.92 -36.21
CA ASN A 795 -6.41 30.96 -35.29
C ASN A 795 -5.70 29.77 -35.99
N ASP A 796 -5.24 29.97 -37.22
CA ASP A 796 -4.62 28.91 -38.03
C ASP A 796 -3.09 29.10 -38.06
N PHE A 797 -2.37 28.42 -37.16
CA PHE A 797 -0.90 28.47 -37.07
C PHE A 797 -0.24 27.67 -38.20
N GLU A 798 -0.91 26.61 -38.63
CA GLU A 798 -0.54 25.75 -39.74
C GLU A 798 -0.43 26.57 -41.04
N ASP A 799 -1.45 27.37 -41.34
CA ASP A 799 -1.50 28.23 -42.53
C ASP A 799 -0.37 29.26 -42.54
N VAL A 800 -0.08 29.85 -41.38
CA VAL A 800 0.99 30.83 -41.22
C VAL A 800 2.37 30.20 -41.42
N PHE A 801 2.59 28.97 -40.97
CA PHE A 801 3.83 28.25 -41.26
C PHE A 801 3.95 27.92 -42.75
N VAL A 802 2.88 27.35 -43.33
CA VAL A 802 2.90 26.87 -44.70
C VAL A 802 3.05 28.04 -45.68
N ALA A 803 2.22 29.08 -45.58
CA ALA A 803 2.32 30.26 -46.44
C ALA A 803 3.54 31.13 -46.15
N GLY A 804 3.86 31.32 -44.87
CA GLY A 804 4.88 32.27 -44.45
C GLY A 804 6.31 31.78 -44.64
N TRP A 805 6.53 30.46 -44.57
CA TRP A 805 7.87 29.86 -44.62
C TRP A 805 7.98 28.64 -45.55
N LEU A 806 7.16 27.60 -45.39
CA LEU A 806 7.35 26.33 -46.10
C LEU A 806 7.19 26.47 -47.63
N PHE A 807 6.12 27.16 -48.06
CA PHE A 807 5.78 27.33 -49.47
C PHE A 807 6.85 28.12 -50.23
N PRO A 808 7.30 29.32 -49.78
CA PRO A 808 8.41 30.02 -50.41
C PRO A 808 9.70 29.19 -50.48
N GLN A 809 10.02 28.45 -49.41
CA GLN A 809 11.24 27.64 -49.35
C GLN A 809 11.21 26.43 -50.28
N ALA A 810 10.04 25.84 -50.52
CA ALA A 810 9.86 24.75 -51.48
C ALA A 810 10.00 25.25 -52.93
N ILE A 811 9.39 26.38 -53.27
CA ILE A 811 9.51 27.00 -54.60
C ILE A 811 10.97 27.37 -54.90
N GLN A 812 11.69 27.94 -53.93
CA GLN A 812 13.13 28.23 -54.08
C GLN A 812 13.99 26.99 -54.37
N ARG A 813 13.53 25.81 -53.94
CA ARG A 813 14.19 24.51 -54.18
C ARG A 813 13.64 23.77 -55.41
N GLY A 814 12.82 24.42 -56.24
CA GLY A 814 12.36 23.89 -57.51
C GLY A 814 11.03 23.12 -57.45
N ALA A 815 10.27 23.19 -56.35
CA ALA A 815 8.89 22.70 -56.35
C ALA A 815 8.02 23.55 -57.28
N VAL A 816 7.03 22.90 -57.89
CA VAL A 816 6.01 23.57 -58.71
C VAL A 816 4.86 23.97 -57.80
N ALA A 817 4.37 25.21 -57.96
CA ALA A 817 3.20 25.68 -57.24
C ALA A 817 1.98 24.78 -57.58
N PRO A 818 1.24 24.26 -56.57
CA PRO A 818 0.07 23.43 -56.81
C PRO A 818 -1.02 24.19 -57.60
N ASP A 819 -1.71 23.50 -58.49
CA ASP A 819 -2.78 24.07 -59.32
C ASP A 819 -3.97 24.61 -58.51
N SER A 820 -4.16 24.10 -57.29
CA SER A 820 -5.20 24.56 -56.38
C SER A 820 -4.70 24.56 -54.93
N LEU A 821 -4.88 25.69 -54.25
CA LEU A 821 -4.63 25.84 -52.82
C LEU A 821 -5.97 25.92 -52.07
N PRO A 822 -6.04 25.45 -50.80
CA PRO A 822 -7.18 25.70 -49.93
C PRO A 822 -7.51 27.20 -49.91
N PRO A 823 -8.80 27.62 -49.92
CA PRO A 823 -9.17 29.03 -50.02
C PRO A 823 -8.47 29.93 -48.99
N ARG A 824 -8.39 29.47 -47.73
CA ARG A 824 -7.72 30.17 -46.63
C ARG A 824 -6.24 30.40 -46.89
N LEU A 825 -5.54 29.33 -47.32
CA LEU A 825 -4.13 29.38 -47.65
C LEU A 825 -3.86 30.24 -48.90
N ALA A 826 -4.72 30.14 -49.91
CA ALA A 826 -4.62 30.89 -51.16
C ALA A 826 -4.71 32.40 -50.90
N ASP A 827 -5.66 32.83 -50.08
CA ASP A 827 -5.85 34.23 -49.70
C ASP A 827 -4.66 34.74 -48.89
N LEU A 828 -4.13 33.94 -47.96
CA LEU A 828 -2.94 34.31 -47.21
C LEU A 828 -1.71 34.45 -48.12
N VAL A 829 -1.43 33.47 -48.98
CA VAL A 829 -0.30 33.51 -49.93
C VAL A 829 -0.39 34.72 -50.87
N ARG A 830 -1.58 35.00 -51.42
CA ARG A 830 -1.81 36.20 -52.26
C ARG A 830 -1.52 37.48 -51.49
N SER A 831 -2.03 37.57 -50.25
CA SER A 831 -1.78 38.72 -49.40
C SER A 831 -0.31 38.91 -49.05
N LEU A 832 0.50 37.85 -48.95
CA LEU A 832 1.94 37.98 -48.69
C LEU A 832 2.70 38.42 -49.95
N ALA A 833 2.34 37.88 -51.12
CA ALA A 833 2.94 38.27 -52.40
C ALA A 833 2.70 39.75 -52.74
N GLU A 834 1.52 40.29 -52.41
CA GLU A 834 1.22 41.72 -52.57
C GLU A 834 2.13 42.63 -51.73
N VAL A 835 2.54 42.18 -50.53
CA VAL A 835 3.50 42.95 -49.71
C VAL A 835 4.88 42.91 -50.35
N GLU A 836 5.31 41.75 -50.82
CA GLU A 836 6.63 41.58 -51.45
C GLU A 836 6.77 42.38 -52.75
N LEU A 837 5.67 42.64 -53.46
CA LEU A 837 5.64 43.53 -54.63
C LEU A 837 5.64 45.03 -54.25
N GLN A 838 5.24 45.37 -53.03
CA GLN A 838 5.17 46.75 -52.53
C GLN A 838 6.45 47.19 -51.79
N SER A 839 7.22 46.23 -51.27
CA SER A 839 8.54 46.42 -50.64
C SER A 839 9.67 46.36 -51.64
#